data_AF-A0A857N441-F1
#
_entry.id   AF-A0A857N441-F1
#
_cell.length_a   1.000
_cell.length_b   1.000
_cell.length_c   1.000
_cell.angle_alpha   90.00
_cell.angle_beta   90.00
_cell.angle_gamma   90.00
#
_symmetry.space_group_name_H-M   'P 1'
#
loop_
_entity.id
_entity.type
_entity.pdbx_description
1 polymer ?
#
loop_
_entity_poly.entity_id
_entity_poly.type
_entity_poly.pdbx_seq_one_letter_code
_entity_poly.pdbx_strand_id
1 'polypeptide(L)'
;MSVKRNLVSRLTRTRLLVPLLLIVLLLPAVYFYATRPKETAAWWNESWIYRKRIDISNPGGTDLTDFQISFTLDTTDTSKFQSNCEDLRITGVDGNLLPFWIEENNPGCGDANTKVWVKLPSIPSSGTYIYAYYGNPSASQSSEHDGNKVFEFFDDFSSTSLDTNKWEDWTTDSNTTSYTISNGEIQLTGQCNTGIKTKTYSGENYRVIARTKDNTDSGLILRVTDNDHLYLIRTNASGNATDYYMRNGSWTSLGGGYANFGTWTEWRIVEFSANGTSLSSKVDGTQLNTVTNATYSSGKIGLRRCSGSPYFDWVFVQKFASTDPSSSTQSEEIGTSPIGYWKFDEGTGTTAYDSSSHNNHGTINTATWINEGECISEKCLSFDGSSRVDTTLNTNNLPIPVTFTAWFYLTQSTTEQPIISGYVSHDNRWDIIYNRGGNNKVGWLYHSGGTVYSTNTISLNEWHQIVVIHTGTSVELYLDGIYQNTLSTTKGVNTGQTIRIGAWYNNTLSFKGLIDEVKIYPYARTNDQIENEYKLNSAAVIGSGTLATPSARPDDSIIAHWSLDEQTGQTAYDKINDYSLTLGADTNPNTDDPTWKPSTDCKINGCLEFASGKYARRYLDVPQDHSISFWTKPSVISGTQNLFSFQNLHYVVRLLSTGKIGFQTHDGSSYQYCNGNIPPTTTIF
;
A
#
# COMPACT_ATOMS: atom_id res chain seq x y z
N MET A 1 -32.41 46.05 54.29
CA MET A 1 -31.78 46.06 52.94
C MET A 1 -30.37 45.51 53.08
N SER A 2 -29.88 44.74 52.11
CA SER A 2 -28.57 44.06 52.11
C SER A 2 -28.51 42.76 52.93
N VAL A 3 -28.54 41.61 52.23
CA VAL A 3 -27.79 40.35 52.50
C VAL A 3 -28.24 39.26 51.49
N LYS A 4 -29.45 39.32 50.90
CA LYS A 4 -29.95 38.26 50.00
C LYS A 4 -29.49 38.32 48.52
N ARG A 5 -28.65 39.27 48.09
CA ARG A 5 -28.23 39.39 46.67
C ARG A 5 -26.90 38.72 46.28
N ASN A 6 -26.11 38.21 47.22
CA ASN A 6 -24.76 37.72 46.93
C ASN A 6 -24.58 36.19 46.82
N LEU A 7 -25.62 35.36 47.05
CA LEU A 7 -25.48 33.90 46.89
C LEU A 7 -25.87 33.37 45.50
N VAL A 8 -26.67 34.10 44.71
CA VAL A 8 -27.16 33.62 43.41
C VAL A 8 -26.13 33.81 42.28
N SER A 9 -25.15 34.71 42.43
CA SER A 9 -24.10 34.95 41.43
C SER A 9 -22.89 34.00 41.54
N ARG A 10 -22.68 33.35 42.70
CA ARG A 10 -21.59 32.37 42.88
C ARG A 10 -21.95 30.96 42.43
N LEU A 11 -23.23 30.57 42.45
CA LEU A 11 -23.68 29.24 42.00
C LEU A 11 -23.86 29.10 40.48
N THR A 12 -23.96 30.22 39.76
CA THR A 12 -24.10 30.25 38.29
C THR A 12 -22.75 30.25 37.57
N ARG A 13 -21.69 30.82 38.15
CA ARG A 13 -20.32 30.77 37.58
C ARG A 13 -19.70 29.36 37.62
N THR A 14 -19.96 28.57 38.67
CA THR A 14 -19.40 27.20 38.79
C THR A 14 -20.08 26.19 37.86
N ARG A 15 -21.34 26.42 37.44
CA ARG A 15 -22.05 25.55 36.48
C ARG A 15 -21.59 25.75 35.02
N LEU A 16 -20.95 26.86 34.70
CA LEU A 16 -20.38 27.13 33.37
C LEU A 16 -18.90 26.74 33.24
N LEU A 17 -18.15 26.70 34.35
CA LEU A 17 -16.71 26.37 34.32
C LEU A 17 -16.43 24.89 34.06
N VAL A 18 -17.25 23.98 34.58
CA VAL A 18 -17.07 22.52 34.40
C VAL A 18 -17.23 22.07 32.94
N PRO A 19 -18.29 22.46 32.19
CA PRO A 19 -18.39 22.11 30.77
C PRO A 19 -17.33 22.80 29.91
N LEU A 20 -16.90 24.03 30.26
CA LEU A 20 -15.81 24.70 29.55
C LEU A 20 -14.46 23.98 29.74
N LEU A 21 -14.18 23.49 30.95
CA LEU A 21 -12.97 22.72 31.26
C LEU A 21 -12.97 21.36 30.55
N LEU A 22 -14.13 20.70 30.46
CA LEU A 22 -14.33 19.47 29.69
C LEU A 22 -14.10 19.70 28.19
N ILE A 23 -14.59 20.80 27.63
CA ILE A 23 -14.34 21.16 26.22
C ILE A 23 -12.85 21.40 25.98
N VAL A 24 -12.17 22.12 26.89
CA VAL A 24 -10.71 22.38 26.79
C VAL A 24 -9.89 21.10 26.96
N LEU A 25 -10.35 20.13 27.75
CA LEU A 25 -9.71 18.81 27.90
C LEU A 25 -9.99 17.87 26.72
N LEU A 26 -11.16 17.99 26.09
CA LEU A 26 -11.55 17.18 24.93
C LEU A 26 -10.98 17.73 23.62
N LEU A 27 -10.72 19.03 23.49
CA LEU A 27 -10.19 19.64 22.28
C LEU A 27 -8.86 19.01 21.81
N PRO A 28 -7.86 18.75 22.68
CA PRO A 28 -6.66 18.01 22.28
C PRO A 28 -6.98 16.57 21.88
N ALA A 29 -7.91 15.88 22.56
CA ALA A 29 -8.28 14.51 22.22
C ALA A 29 -9.04 14.41 20.88
N VAL A 30 -9.93 15.38 20.60
CA VAL A 30 -10.63 15.55 19.33
C VAL A 30 -9.67 15.98 18.24
N TYR A 31 -8.71 16.86 18.53
CA TYR A 31 -7.62 17.23 17.63
C TYR A 31 -6.76 16.01 17.31
N PHE A 32 -6.31 15.25 18.32
CA PHE A 32 -5.56 14.00 18.14
C PHE A 32 -6.36 12.91 17.42
N TYR A 33 -7.68 12.88 17.56
CA TYR A 33 -8.56 11.95 16.84
C TYR A 33 -8.77 12.39 15.38
N ALA A 34 -8.94 13.70 15.14
CA ALA A 34 -9.15 14.30 13.82
C ALA A 34 -7.86 14.43 13.00
N THR A 35 -6.68 14.47 13.64
CA THR A 35 -5.36 14.51 12.99
C THR A 35 -4.67 13.16 12.97
N ARG A 36 -5.36 12.05 13.31
CA ARG A 36 -4.81 10.73 12.97
C ARG A 36 -4.69 10.68 11.45
N PRO A 37 -3.52 10.37 10.88
CA PRO A 37 -3.48 9.97 9.48
C PRO A 37 -4.49 8.82 9.34
N LYS A 38 -5.50 9.02 8.49
CA LYS A 38 -6.36 7.93 8.06
C LYS A 38 -5.43 6.91 7.42
N GLU A 39 -5.31 5.74 8.02
CA GLU A 39 -4.54 4.66 7.43
C GLU A 39 -5.29 4.14 6.23
N THR A 40 -4.96 4.68 5.07
CA THR A 40 -5.39 4.15 3.80
C THR A 40 -4.65 2.84 3.55
N ALA A 41 -5.11 1.73 4.12
CA ALA A 41 -4.64 0.41 3.70
C ALA A 41 -5.21 0.09 2.30
N ALA A 42 -4.76 0.84 1.28
CA ALA A 42 -5.12 0.63 -0.13
C ALA A 42 -4.65 -0.73 -0.65
N TRP A 43 -3.74 -1.39 0.07
CA TRP A 43 -3.06 -2.59 -0.39
C TRP A 43 -3.61 -3.90 0.22
N TRP A 44 -4.27 -3.84 1.39
CA TRP A 44 -4.84 -5.03 2.03
C TRP A 44 -6.16 -5.42 1.37
N ASN A 45 -6.17 -6.56 0.69
CA ASN A 45 -7.37 -7.17 0.14
C ASN A 45 -7.52 -8.62 0.62
N GLU A 46 -8.67 -9.23 0.34
CA GLU A 46 -9.00 -10.57 0.84
C GLU A 46 -8.14 -11.70 0.30
N SER A 47 -7.37 -11.47 -0.77
CA SER A 47 -6.39 -12.42 -1.28
C SER A 47 -5.14 -12.52 -0.40
N TRP A 48 -4.93 -11.59 0.53
CA TRP A 48 -3.83 -11.59 1.49
C TRP A 48 -4.37 -11.88 2.88
N ILE A 49 -4.15 -13.11 3.34
CA ILE A 49 -4.86 -13.67 4.51
C ILE A 49 -4.21 -13.24 5.83
N TYR A 50 -2.91 -12.95 5.83
CA TYR A 50 -2.16 -12.68 7.05
C TYR A 50 -1.37 -11.38 6.93
N ARG A 51 -1.25 -10.66 8.05
CA ARG A 51 -0.30 -9.56 8.18
C ARG A 51 0.31 -9.50 9.56
N LYS A 52 1.49 -8.91 9.66
CA LYS A 52 2.13 -8.55 10.93
C LYS A 52 2.52 -7.09 10.90
N ARG A 53 2.18 -6.37 11.97
CA ARG A 53 2.73 -5.04 12.22
C ARG A 53 4.18 -5.18 12.69
N ILE A 54 5.08 -4.37 12.14
CA ILE A 54 6.47 -4.27 12.57
C ILE A 54 6.68 -2.86 13.12
N ASP A 55 6.87 -2.76 14.44
CA ASP A 55 7.18 -1.47 15.06
C ASP A 55 8.66 -1.14 14.84
N ILE A 56 8.93 0.11 14.47
CA ILE A 56 10.27 0.63 14.19
C ILE A 56 10.57 1.77 15.16
N SER A 57 11.59 1.59 15.98
CA SER A 57 12.11 2.63 16.86
C SER A 57 13.23 3.41 16.19
N ASN A 58 13.36 4.71 16.47
CA ASN A 58 14.49 5.53 16.07
C ASN A 58 15.01 6.34 17.26
N PRO A 59 15.94 5.77 18.05
CA PRO A 59 16.50 6.45 19.22
C PRO A 59 17.50 7.57 18.88
N GLY A 60 17.84 7.78 17.60
CA GLY A 60 18.89 8.72 17.15
C GLY A 60 18.55 10.21 17.30
N GLY A 61 17.35 10.55 17.78
CA GLY A 61 16.92 11.93 18.07
C GLY A 61 16.70 12.83 16.84
N THR A 62 16.86 12.28 15.63
CA THR A 62 16.63 12.97 14.35
C THR A 62 15.93 12.01 13.38
N ASP A 63 15.11 12.56 12.49
CA ASP A 63 14.41 11.77 11.48
C ASP A 63 15.41 11.18 10.47
N LEU A 64 15.23 9.92 10.11
CA LEU A 64 16.01 9.27 9.05
C LEU A 64 15.19 9.23 7.77
N THR A 65 15.74 9.71 6.66
CA THR A 65 15.05 9.74 5.36
C THR A 65 15.62 8.71 4.39
N ASP A 66 14.75 8.03 3.65
CA ASP A 66 15.12 7.01 2.66
C ASP A 66 16.08 5.99 3.26
N PHE A 67 15.74 5.46 4.43
CA PHE A 67 16.64 4.70 5.29
C PHE A 67 16.29 3.21 5.28
N GLN A 68 17.31 2.37 5.24
CA GLN A 68 17.18 0.92 5.20
C GLN A 68 17.22 0.32 6.60
N ILE A 69 16.27 -0.54 6.92
CA ILE A 69 16.22 -1.33 8.15
C ILE A 69 15.80 -2.76 7.85
N SER A 70 16.28 -3.72 8.65
CA SER A 70 15.83 -5.11 8.58
C SER A 70 14.91 -5.47 9.74
N PHE A 71 14.00 -6.41 9.52
CA PHE A 71 13.26 -7.13 10.56
C PHE A 71 13.29 -8.63 10.30
N THR A 72 12.84 -9.41 11.28
CA THR A 72 12.78 -10.87 11.19
C THR A 72 11.32 -11.33 11.12
N LEU A 73 11.06 -12.28 10.21
CA LEU A 73 9.76 -12.89 9.99
C LEU A 73 9.91 -14.42 9.99
N ASP A 74 9.02 -15.11 10.70
CA ASP A 74 8.92 -16.57 10.62
C ASP A 74 8.12 -16.95 9.38
N THR A 75 8.79 -17.58 8.42
CA THR A 75 8.21 -18.03 7.16
C THR A 75 8.23 -19.56 7.01
N THR A 76 8.32 -20.30 8.13
CA THR A 76 8.38 -21.78 8.11
C THR A 76 7.04 -22.44 7.78
N ASP A 77 5.94 -21.73 8.00
CA ASP A 77 4.59 -22.24 7.77
C ASP A 77 4.24 -22.23 6.28
N THR A 78 4.45 -23.37 5.62
CA THR A 78 4.17 -23.57 4.19
C THR A 78 2.69 -23.52 3.84
N SER A 79 1.78 -23.44 4.82
CA SER A 79 0.37 -23.15 4.56
C SER A 79 0.10 -21.65 4.41
N LYS A 80 1.05 -20.80 4.82
CA LYS A 80 0.93 -19.33 4.82
C LYS A 80 1.90 -18.62 3.89
N PHE A 81 2.98 -19.29 3.49
CA PHE A 81 3.99 -18.75 2.59
C PHE A 81 4.20 -19.70 1.42
N GLN A 82 4.39 -19.12 0.23
CA GLN A 82 4.95 -19.85 -0.90
C GLN A 82 6.40 -20.25 -0.58
N SER A 83 6.89 -21.31 -1.23
CA SER A 83 8.25 -21.84 -0.99
C SER A 83 9.38 -20.85 -1.27
N ASN A 84 9.09 -19.80 -2.04
CA ASN A 84 9.99 -18.71 -2.42
C ASN A 84 9.56 -17.36 -1.81
N CYS A 85 8.52 -17.33 -0.96
CA CYS A 85 7.96 -16.13 -0.36
C CYS A 85 7.57 -15.05 -1.40
N GLU A 86 7.21 -15.44 -2.63
CA GLU A 86 6.68 -14.51 -3.65
C GLU A 86 5.39 -13.81 -3.20
N ASP A 87 4.72 -14.41 -2.21
CA ASP A 87 3.59 -13.86 -1.49
C ASP A 87 4.02 -13.07 -0.24
N LEU A 88 5.11 -12.31 -0.30
CA LEU A 88 5.46 -11.30 0.72
C LEU A 88 5.33 -9.89 0.16
N ARG A 89 4.71 -9.00 0.93
CA ARG A 89 4.53 -7.57 0.58
C ARG A 89 4.66 -6.70 1.81
N ILE A 90 5.32 -5.56 1.66
CA ILE A 90 5.59 -4.63 2.76
C ILE A 90 4.95 -3.29 2.44
N THR A 91 4.24 -2.68 3.40
CA THR A 91 3.70 -1.32 3.22
C THR A 91 4.10 -0.39 4.36
N GLY A 92 4.12 0.91 4.04
CA GLY A 92 4.15 1.97 5.04
C GLY A 92 2.83 2.10 5.80
N VAL A 93 2.80 3.02 6.77
CA VAL A 93 1.59 3.43 7.51
C VAL A 93 0.51 4.04 6.63
N ASP A 94 0.91 4.56 5.47
CA ASP A 94 0.06 5.13 4.43
C ASP A 94 -0.51 4.08 3.47
N GLY A 95 -0.13 2.81 3.66
CA GLY A 95 -0.52 1.68 2.81
C GLY A 95 0.21 1.59 1.47
N ASN A 96 1.18 2.46 1.21
CA ASN A 96 2.00 2.39 0.00
C ASN A 96 2.98 1.22 0.09
N LEU A 97 3.16 0.50 -1.03
CA LEU A 97 4.17 -0.55 -1.12
C LEU A 97 5.57 0.02 -0.93
N LEU A 98 6.38 -0.68 -0.13
CA LEU A 98 7.77 -0.33 0.13
C LEU A 98 8.72 -1.31 -0.55
N PRO A 99 9.84 -0.83 -1.11
CA PRO A 99 10.92 -1.69 -1.55
C PRO A 99 11.44 -2.55 -0.41
N PHE A 100 11.59 -3.84 -0.69
CA PHE A 100 12.13 -4.81 0.25
C PHE A 100 13.05 -5.81 -0.43
N TRP A 101 13.84 -6.53 0.37
CA TRP A 101 14.70 -7.60 -0.10
C TRP A 101 14.84 -8.65 1.01
N ILE A 102 14.67 -9.92 0.64
CA ILE A 102 14.91 -11.05 1.55
C ILE A 102 16.41 -11.37 1.50
N GLU A 103 17.06 -11.40 2.66
CA GLU A 103 18.49 -11.74 2.79
C GLU A 103 18.68 -13.24 2.58
N GLU A 104 18.64 -13.67 1.31
CA GLU A 104 18.75 -15.07 0.94
C GLU A 104 20.03 -15.68 1.50
N ASN A 105 19.93 -16.96 1.86
CA ASN A 105 20.99 -17.74 2.49
C ASN A 105 21.46 -17.21 3.87
N ASN A 106 20.79 -16.24 4.52
CA ASN A 106 21.18 -15.78 5.87
C ASN A 106 20.06 -15.32 6.85
N PRO A 107 19.18 -16.22 7.30
CA PRO A 107 18.56 -17.26 6.50
C PRO A 107 17.50 -16.65 5.57
N GLY A 108 17.33 -17.25 4.40
CA GLY A 108 16.36 -16.82 3.39
C GLY A 108 14.94 -17.32 3.67
N CYS A 109 14.09 -17.29 2.65
CA CYS A 109 12.71 -17.78 2.76
C CYS A 109 12.65 -19.23 3.28
N GLY A 110 11.62 -19.53 4.07
CA GLY A 110 11.39 -20.84 4.68
C GLY A 110 12.04 -21.04 6.06
N ASP A 111 12.62 -19.99 6.66
CA ASP A 111 13.23 -20.03 7.99
C ASP A 111 12.40 -19.29 9.05
N ALA A 112 12.58 -19.65 10.32
CA ALA A 112 11.92 -18.98 11.43
C ALA A 112 12.48 -17.57 11.67
N ASN A 113 13.69 -17.31 11.15
CA ASN A 113 14.40 -16.05 11.27
C ASN A 113 14.64 -15.37 9.90
N THR A 114 13.80 -15.64 8.90
CA THR A 114 13.89 -15.00 7.57
C THR A 114 14.06 -13.50 7.73
N LYS A 115 15.19 -12.99 7.24
CA LYS A 115 15.57 -11.59 7.44
C LYS A 115 15.17 -10.76 6.23
N VAL A 116 14.34 -9.75 6.46
CA VAL A 116 13.76 -8.90 5.41
C VAL A 116 14.25 -7.47 5.61
N TRP A 117 14.92 -6.94 4.60
CA TRP A 117 15.30 -5.53 4.52
C TRP A 117 14.21 -4.72 3.84
N VAL A 118 13.99 -3.49 4.30
CA VAL A 118 13.01 -2.56 3.75
C VAL A 118 13.58 -1.15 3.76
N LYS A 119 13.27 -0.36 2.72
CA LYS A 119 13.60 1.07 2.67
C LYS A 119 12.37 1.89 2.99
N LEU A 120 12.44 2.69 4.06
CA LEU A 120 11.38 3.62 4.44
C LEU A 120 11.70 5.03 3.94
N PRO A 121 10.72 5.75 3.36
CA PRO A 121 10.90 7.16 2.99
C PRO A 121 11.24 8.05 4.20
N SER A 122 10.67 7.74 5.37
CA SER A 122 10.96 8.44 6.62
C SER A 122 10.79 7.53 7.84
N ILE A 123 11.73 7.60 8.78
CA ILE A 123 11.67 7.03 10.12
C ILE A 123 11.78 8.18 11.12
N PRO A 124 10.65 8.73 11.61
CA PRO A 124 10.65 9.84 12.56
C PRO A 124 11.38 9.50 13.85
N SER A 125 11.91 10.49 14.56
CA SER A 125 12.56 10.29 15.87
C SER A 125 11.62 9.72 16.94
N SER A 126 10.30 9.80 16.74
CA SER A 126 9.29 9.15 17.58
C SER A 126 9.10 7.66 17.30
N GLY A 127 9.72 7.14 16.24
CA GLY A 127 9.42 5.83 15.67
C GLY A 127 8.25 5.86 14.69
N THR A 128 8.03 4.72 14.04
CA THR A 128 6.95 4.45 13.08
C THR A 128 6.65 2.95 13.07
N TYR A 129 5.82 2.47 12.14
CA TYR A 129 5.64 1.05 11.88
C TYR A 129 5.38 0.79 10.39
N ILE A 130 5.46 -0.48 10.02
CA ILE A 130 5.13 -1.01 8.69
C ILE A 130 4.24 -2.24 8.86
N TYR A 131 3.63 -2.69 7.76
CA TYR A 131 2.94 -3.97 7.71
C TYR A 131 3.64 -4.93 6.75
N ALA A 132 3.86 -6.16 7.19
CA ALA A 132 4.26 -7.28 6.34
C ALA A 132 3.04 -8.17 6.09
N TYR A 133 2.72 -8.41 4.82
CA TYR A 133 1.54 -9.11 4.35
C TYR A 133 1.92 -10.40 3.62
N TYR A 134 1.16 -11.48 3.85
CA TYR A 134 1.41 -12.81 3.27
C TYR A 134 0.16 -13.70 3.27
N GLY A 135 0.28 -14.93 2.75
CA GLY A 135 -0.84 -15.86 2.63
C GLY A 135 -1.62 -15.74 1.33
N ASN A 136 -0.97 -15.28 0.26
CA ASN A 136 -1.58 -15.24 -1.07
C ASN A 136 -0.92 -16.32 -1.97
N PRO A 137 -1.47 -17.53 -2.03
CA PRO A 137 -0.87 -18.63 -2.81
C PRO A 137 -0.85 -18.39 -4.33
N SER A 138 -1.54 -17.35 -4.81
CA SER A 138 -1.59 -16.97 -6.22
C SER A 138 -0.72 -15.75 -6.56
N ALA A 139 -0.05 -15.16 -5.56
CA ALA A 139 0.78 -13.98 -5.77
C ALA A 139 2.02 -14.34 -6.60
N SER A 140 2.33 -13.48 -7.56
CA SER A 140 3.60 -13.46 -8.27
C SER A 140 4.64 -12.60 -7.53
N GLN A 141 5.91 -12.80 -7.84
CA GLN A 141 7.01 -11.96 -7.34
C GLN A 141 6.71 -10.45 -7.46
N SER A 142 6.92 -9.73 -6.34
CA SER A 142 6.73 -8.28 -6.29
C SER A 142 7.80 -7.55 -7.09
N SER A 143 7.44 -6.50 -7.84
CA SER A 143 8.42 -5.55 -8.39
C SER A 143 9.17 -4.77 -7.30
N GLU A 144 8.63 -4.74 -6.08
CA GLU A 144 9.28 -4.11 -4.93
C GLU A 144 10.24 -5.05 -4.19
N HIS A 145 10.27 -6.34 -4.55
CA HIS A 145 11.28 -7.27 -4.07
C HIS A 145 12.57 -7.10 -4.90
N ASP A 146 13.33 -6.05 -4.61
CA ASP A 146 14.56 -5.68 -5.34
C ASP A 146 15.56 -4.95 -4.44
N GLY A 147 16.71 -5.59 -4.17
CA GLY A 147 17.78 -5.01 -3.36
C GLY A 147 18.35 -3.70 -3.92
N ASN A 148 18.29 -3.48 -5.24
CA ASN A 148 18.73 -2.22 -5.86
C ASN A 148 17.83 -1.04 -5.52
N LYS A 149 16.55 -1.29 -5.20
CA LYS A 149 15.63 -0.26 -4.72
C LYS A 149 15.80 0.00 -3.22
N VAL A 150 16.28 -0.99 -2.47
CA VAL A 150 16.45 -0.89 -1.01
C VAL A 150 17.72 -0.12 -0.65
N PHE A 151 18.88 -0.55 -1.15
CA PHE A 151 20.17 -0.06 -0.67
C PHE A 151 20.75 1.07 -1.53
N GLU A 152 21.75 1.79 -1.01
CA GLU A 152 22.46 2.84 -1.78
C GLU A 152 23.38 2.24 -2.85
N PHE A 153 23.79 0.99 -2.63
CA PHE A 153 24.45 0.13 -3.60
C PHE A 153 24.09 -1.32 -3.23
N PHE A 154 23.88 -2.18 -4.22
CA PHE A 154 23.54 -3.58 -4.03
C PHE A 154 24.06 -4.45 -5.16
N ASP A 155 24.62 -5.61 -4.82
CA ASP A 155 24.86 -6.71 -5.74
C ASP A 155 24.79 -8.03 -4.99
N ASP A 156 24.03 -8.99 -5.52
CA ASP A 156 23.91 -10.37 -5.04
C ASP A 156 24.55 -11.37 -5.99
N PHE A 157 25.25 -10.87 -7.03
CA PHE A 157 25.92 -11.67 -8.05
C PHE A 157 25.04 -12.79 -8.65
N SER A 158 23.72 -12.57 -8.70
CA SER A 158 22.73 -13.53 -9.21
C SER A 158 22.83 -13.79 -10.72
N SER A 159 23.49 -12.89 -11.47
CA SER A 159 23.74 -13.03 -12.89
C SER A 159 24.96 -13.93 -13.20
N THR A 160 25.14 -14.34 -14.46
CA THR A 160 26.27 -15.19 -14.87
C THR A 160 27.56 -14.43 -15.20
N SER A 161 27.55 -13.10 -15.09
CA SER A 161 28.69 -12.24 -15.46
C SER A 161 28.69 -10.97 -14.63
N LEU A 162 29.87 -10.37 -14.39
CA LEU A 162 29.94 -9.15 -13.59
C LEU A 162 29.19 -8.00 -14.27
N ASP A 163 28.35 -7.29 -13.52
CA ASP A 163 27.72 -6.06 -14.02
C ASP A 163 28.78 -4.95 -14.13
N THR A 164 29.32 -4.80 -15.33
CA THR A 164 30.34 -3.79 -15.62
C THR A 164 29.83 -2.35 -15.60
N ASN A 165 28.52 -2.11 -15.44
CA ASN A 165 28.01 -0.79 -15.14
C ASN A 165 28.18 -0.46 -13.65
N LYS A 166 28.08 -1.45 -12.77
CA LYS A 166 28.26 -1.30 -11.31
C LYS A 166 29.72 -1.39 -10.90
N TRP A 167 30.51 -2.24 -11.54
CA TRP A 167 31.87 -2.58 -11.11
C TRP A 167 32.94 -2.25 -12.15
N GLU A 168 34.12 -1.91 -11.65
CA GLU A 168 35.38 -1.84 -12.41
C GLU A 168 36.47 -2.60 -11.67
N ASP A 169 37.50 -2.99 -12.42
CA ASP A 169 38.67 -3.63 -11.84
C ASP A 169 39.38 -2.69 -10.85
N TRP A 170 39.85 -3.27 -9.76
CA TRP A 170 40.78 -2.65 -8.83
C TRP A 170 42.04 -3.51 -8.74
N THR A 171 43.21 -2.88 -8.91
CA THR A 171 44.49 -3.56 -8.92
C THR A 171 45.60 -2.57 -8.54
N THR A 172 46.64 -3.05 -7.84
CA THR A 172 47.91 -2.30 -7.74
C THR A 172 48.71 -2.54 -9.03
N ASP A 173 49.35 -1.50 -9.56
CA ASP A 173 49.94 -1.48 -10.91
C ASP A 173 50.64 -2.79 -11.33
N SER A 174 50.36 -3.21 -12.57
CA SER A 174 50.81 -4.45 -13.26
C SER A 174 50.11 -5.78 -12.94
N ASN A 175 49.18 -5.84 -11.97
CA ASN A 175 48.40 -7.07 -11.72
C ASN A 175 47.08 -7.12 -12.52
N THR A 176 46.62 -8.34 -12.81
CA THR A 176 45.36 -8.59 -13.53
C THR A 176 44.26 -9.08 -12.59
N THR A 177 43.11 -8.41 -12.59
CA THR A 177 41.90 -8.88 -11.90
C THR A 177 41.32 -10.11 -12.59
N SER A 178 40.94 -11.11 -11.81
CA SER A 178 40.25 -12.31 -12.30
C SER A 178 39.20 -12.75 -11.31
N TYR A 179 38.08 -13.22 -11.82
CA TYR A 179 36.95 -13.68 -11.01
C TYR A 179 36.09 -14.67 -11.79
N THR A 180 35.31 -15.45 -11.05
CA THR A 180 34.23 -16.28 -11.59
C THR A 180 32.94 -15.95 -10.86
N ILE A 181 31.82 -15.90 -11.58
CA ILE A 181 30.50 -15.70 -10.99
C ILE A 181 29.64 -16.91 -11.29
N SER A 182 29.06 -17.49 -10.26
CA SER A 182 28.16 -18.64 -10.35
C SER A 182 27.38 -18.79 -9.05
N ASN A 183 26.15 -19.28 -9.14
CA ASN A 183 25.30 -19.59 -7.97
C ASN A 183 25.04 -18.40 -7.03
N GLY A 184 24.95 -17.16 -7.54
CA GLY A 184 24.76 -15.98 -6.68
C GLY A 184 26.03 -15.56 -5.93
N GLU A 185 27.21 -15.99 -6.38
CA GLU A 185 28.46 -15.70 -5.69
C GLU A 185 29.54 -15.26 -6.69
N ILE A 186 30.37 -14.30 -6.29
CA ILE A 186 31.63 -14.00 -6.94
C ILE A 186 32.80 -14.62 -6.18
N GLN A 187 33.64 -15.36 -6.90
CA GLN A 187 34.92 -15.83 -6.41
C GLN A 187 36.03 -15.00 -7.06
N LEU A 188 36.83 -14.30 -6.26
CA LEU A 188 38.02 -13.62 -6.79
C LEU A 188 39.18 -14.61 -6.96
N THR A 189 39.91 -14.50 -8.06
CA THR A 189 41.05 -15.34 -8.43
C THR A 189 42.21 -14.47 -8.99
N GLY A 190 43.33 -15.08 -9.42
CA GLY A 190 44.43 -14.35 -10.06
C GLY A 190 45.62 -13.99 -9.15
N GLN A 191 46.13 -12.76 -9.27
CA GLN A 191 47.32 -12.28 -8.53
C GLN A 191 46.96 -11.62 -7.19
N CYS A 192 47.97 -11.27 -6.40
CA CYS A 192 47.76 -10.51 -5.16
C CYS A 192 47.42 -9.05 -5.44
N ASN A 193 46.66 -8.38 -4.55
CA ASN A 193 46.21 -7.00 -4.67
C ASN A 193 45.43 -6.74 -5.97
N THR A 194 44.48 -7.62 -6.23
CA THR A 194 43.52 -7.50 -7.32
C THR A 194 42.11 -7.62 -6.76
N GLY A 195 41.11 -7.21 -7.54
CA GLY A 195 39.73 -7.23 -7.12
C GLY A 195 38.88 -6.30 -7.94
N ILE A 196 37.76 -5.87 -7.36
CA ILE A 196 36.79 -4.99 -8.00
C ILE A 196 36.42 -3.85 -7.08
N LYS A 197 36.11 -2.69 -7.65
CA LYS A 197 35.57 -1.53 -6.95
C LYS A 197 34.36 -0.98 -7.69
N THR A 198 33.56 -0.23 -6.97
CA THR A 198 32.32 0.35 -7.50
C THR A 198 32.59 1.46 -8.52
N LYS A 199 31.86 1.46 -9.63
CA LYS A 199 31.77 2.58 -10.59
C LYS A 199 30.71 3.59 -10.16
N THR A 200 29.60 3.10 -9.65
CA THR A 200 28.36 3.87 -9.44
C THR A 200 28.21 4.43 -8.04
N TYR A 201 28.99 3.95 -7.07
CA TYR A 201 28.89 4.37 -5.67
C TYR A 201 30.18 4.96 -5.13
N SER A 202 30.05 6.10 -4.45
CA SER A 202 31.05 6.66 -3.55
C SER A 202 30.33 7.47 -2.48
N GLY A 203 30.81 7.41 -1.24
CA GLY A 203 30.15 8.11 -0.14
C GLY A 203 31.09 8.54 0.97
N GLU A 204 30.54 9.32 1.90
CA GLU A 204 31.20 9.77 3.14
C GLU A 204 30.74 8.94 4.34
N ASN A 205 29.43 8.91 4.61
CA ASN A 205 28.86 8.31 5.82
C ASN A 205 27.96 7.13 5.46
N TYR A 206 28.46 5.93 5.62
CA TYR A 206 27.76 4.71 5.21
C TYR A 206 28.33 3.47 5.89
N ARG A 207 27.62 2.35 5.72
CA ARG A 207 28.09 1.02 6.10
C ARG A 207 28.11 0.16 4.86
N VAL A 208 29.21 -0.54 4.62
CA VAL A 208 29.26 -1.62 3.63
C VAL A 208 29.18 -2.93 4.37
N ILE A 209 28.24 -3.78 3.98
CA ILE A 209 28.03 -5.11 4.55
C ILE A 209 28.18 -6.11 3.41
N ALA A 210 28.95 -7.17 3.67
CA ALA A 210 29.08 -8.27 2.72
C ALA A 210 29.04 -9.62 3.42
N ARG A 211 28.44 -10.61 2.77
CA ARG A 211 28.54 -12.01 3.15
C ARG A 211 29.72 -12.62 2.41
N THR A 212 30.71 -13.08 3.17
CA THR A 212 32.00 -13.55 2.64
C THR A 212 32.42 -14.87 3.27
N LYS A 213 33.10 -15.69 2.49
CA LYS A 213 33.73 -16.93 2.91
C LYS A 213 35.17 -16.89 2.45
N ASP A 214 36.06 -16.55 3.38
CA ASP A 214 37.48 -16.40 3.12
C ASP A 214 38.32 -16.50 4.38
N ASN A 215 39.28 -17.43 4.37
CA ASN A 215 40.27 -17.57 5.43
C ASN A 215 41.67 -17.17 4.95
N THR A 216 41.82 -16.32 3.94
CA THR A 216 43.14 -15.97 3.38
C THR A 216 43.34 -14.46 3.38
N ASP A 217 44.44 -13.97 2.80
CA ASP A 217 44.68 -12.52 2.71
C ASP A 217 43.76 -11.89 1.66
N SER A 218 42.54 -11.53 2.06
CA SER A 218 41.55 -10.83 1.24
C SER A 218 40.70 -9.90 2.11
N GLY A 219 39.66 -9.30 1.55
CA GLY A 219 38.64 -8.66 2.37
C GLY A 219 37.88 -7.52 1.71
N LEU A 220 37.19 -6.76 2.55
CA LEU A 220 36.25 -5.72 2.15
C LEU A 220 36.90 -4.35 2.16
N ILE A 221 36.85 -3.67 1.02
CA ILE A 221 37.48 -2.37 0.79
C ILE A 221 36.47 -1.23 1.05
N LEU A 222 36.93 -0.18 1.72
CA LEU A 222 36.18 1.02 2.05
C LEU A 222 36.97 2.28 1.63
N ARG A 223 36.27 3.32 1.17
CA ARG A 223 36.81 4.62 0.74
C ARG A 223 38.05 4.52 -0.17
N VAL A 224 37.92 3.78 -1.27
CA VAL A 224 38.92 3.81 -2.35
C VAL A 224 38.89 5.18 -3.01
N THR A 225 39.97 5.95 -2.90
CA THR A 225 40.14 7.23 -3.61
C THR A 225 40.90 7.03 -4.92
N ASP A 226 41.86 6.11 -4.91
CA ASP A 226 42.59 5.63 -6.08
C ASP A 226 43.13 4.21 -5.80
N ASN A 227 43.94 3.66 -6.71
CA ASN A 227 44.40 2.28 -6.60
C ASN A 227 45.33 2.03 -5.38
N ASP A 228 45.92 3.07 -4.80
CA ASP A 228 46.92 3.01 -3.72
C ASP A 228 46.47 3.65 -2.40
N HIS A 229 45.22 4.11 -2.33
CA HIS A 229 44.66 4.84 -1.18
C HIS A 229 43.24 4.34 -0.83
N LEU A 230 43.14 3.58 0.27
CA LEU A 230 41.89 2.94 0.72
C LEU A 230 41.97 2.49 2.18
N TYR A 231 40.83 2.11 2.75
CA TYR A 231 40.72 1.28 3.94
C TYR A 231 40.32 -0.16 3.59
N LEU A 232 40.71 -1.11 4.43
CA LEU A 232 40.44 -2.54 4.25
C LEU A 232 40.17 -3.21 5.60
N ILE A 233 39.09 -3.99 5.70
CA ILE A 233 39.04 -5.08 6.69
C ILE A 233 39.69 -6.29 6.04
N ARG A 234 40.82 -6.74 6.60
CA ARG A 234 41.63 -7.82 6.06
C ARG A 234 41.44 -9.09 6.87
N THR A 235 41.18 -10.20 6.19
CA THR A 235 41.22 -11.57 6.73
C THR A 235 42.60 -12.20 6.55
N ASN A 236 42.90 -13.30 7.24
CA ASN A 236 44.13 -14.06 7.01
C ASN A 236 43.97 -15.57 7.23
N ALA A 237 45.00 -16.33 6.85
CA ALA A 237 45.14 -17.80 7.00
C ALA A 237 44.79 -18.34 8.39
N SER A 238 45.02 -17.54 9.43
CA SER A 238 44.78 -17.93 10.82
C SER A 238 43.37 -17.61 11.30
N GLY A 239 42.52 -16.99 10.47
CA GLY A 239 41.16 -16.60 10.84
C GLY A 239 41.04 -15.23 11.50
N ASN A 240 42.11 -14.44 11.49
CA ASN A 240 42.09 -13.11 12.09
C ASN A 240 41.49 -12.10 11.12
N ALA A 241 40.60 -11.25 11.62
CA ALA A 241 40.17 -10.03 10.93
C ALA A 241 40.88 -8.81 11.55
N THR A 242 41.39 -7.90 10.72
CA THR A 242 42.13 -6.71 11.16
C THR A 242 41.98 -5.57 10.16
N ASP A 243 41.87 -4.34 10.69
CA ASP A 243 41.67 -3.16 9.86
C ASP A 243 43.00 -2.52 9.45
N TYR A 244 43.08 -2.12 8.19
CA TYR A 244 44.22 -1.44 7.60
C TYR A 244 43.79 -0.22 6.81
N TYR A 245 44.73 0.70 6.62
CA TYR A 245 44.71 1.65 5.52
C TYR A 245 45.93 1.44 4.63
N MET A 246 45.77 1.65 3.33
CA MET A 246 46.86 1.70 2.37
C MET A 246 47.11 3.14 1.97
N ARG A 247 48.38 3.56 1.89
CA ARG A 247 48.80 4.86 1.38
C ARG A 247 50.04 4.68 0.52
N ASN A 248 50.00 5.12 -0.75
CA ASN A 248 51.09 4.94 -1.71
C ASN A 248 51.60 3.48 -1.75
N GLY A 249 50.68 2.52 -1.84
CA GLY A 249 50.98 1.08 -1.89
C GLY A 249 51.46 0.45 -0.57
N SER A 250 51.62 1.24 0.50
CA SER A 250 52.07 0.76 1.81
C SER A 250 50.90 0.56 2.77
N TRP A 251 50.81 -0.64 3.36
CA TRP A 251 49.76 -1.02 4.31
C TRP A 251 50.15 -0.69 5.75
N THR A 252 49.24 -0.04 6.49
CA THR A 252 49.40 0.25 7.92
C THR A 252 48.16 -0.20 8.68
N SER A 253 48.35 -0.92 9.78
CA SER A 253 47.23 -1.34 10.64
C SER A 253 46.63 -0.13 11.34
N LEU A 254 45.30 -0.08 11.44
CA LEU A 254 44.57 0.98 12.13
C LEU A 254 44.60 0.86 13.67
N GLY A 255 45.27 -0.16 14.22
CA GLY A 255 45.28 -0.43 15.67
C GLY A 255 43.95 -1.01 16.17
N GLY A 256 43.81 -1.25 17.49
CA GLY A 256 42.51 -1.58 18.12
C GLY A 256 42.18 -3.06 18.35
N GLY A 257 43.09 -3.98 18.01
CA GLY A 257 42.95 -5.42 18.26
C GLY A 257 42.66 -6.23 16.99
N TYR A 258 42.71 -7.55 17.12
CA TYR A 258 42.23 -8.49 16.12
C TYR A 258 41.30 -9.47 16.82
N ALA A 259 40.29 -9.97 16.12
CA ALA A 259 39.50 -11.09 16.60
C ALA A 259 39.77 -12.30 15.70
N ASN A 260 39.94 -13.45 16.33
CA ASN A 260 40.09 -14.72 15.65
C ASN A 260 38.74 -15.42 15.62
N PHE A 261 38.29 -15.79 14.42
CA PHE A 261 37.04 -16.52 14.22
C PHE A 261 37.27 -17.96 13.74
N GLY A 262 38.46 -18.53 13.99
CA GLY A 262 38.88 -19.80 13.39
C GLY A 262 38.97 -19.71 11.87
N THR A 263 39.09 -20.84 11.18
CA THR A 263 39.08 -20.84 9.71
C THR A 263 37.69 -20.47 9.19
N TRP A 264 37.62 -19.49 8.29
CA TRP A 264 36.38 -19.04 7.63
C TRP A 264 36.05 -19.96 6.44
N THR A 265 35.90 -21.25 6.73
CA THR A 265 35.35 -22.21 5.76
C THR A 265 33.84 -22.08 5.61
N GLU A 266 33.20 -21.42 6.59
CA GLU A 266 31.79 -21.04 6.59
C GLU A 266 31.59 -19.58 6.19
N TRP A 267 30.38 -19.24 5.75
CA TRP A 267 29.97 -17.87 5.46
C TRP A 267 29.93 -17.01 6.73
N ARG A 268 30.43 -15.78 6.61
CA ARG A 268 30.40 -14.76 7.65
C ARG A 268 29.93 -13.43 7.13
N ILE A 269 29.38 -12.61 8.01
CA ILE A 269 28.96 -11.25 7.70
C ILE A 269 30.04 -10.27 8.15
N VAL A 270 30.57 -9.49 7.21
CA VAL A 270 31.56 -8.43 7.48
C VAL A 270 30.91 -7.08 7.27
N GLU A 271 31.01 -6.20 8.27
CA GLU A 271 30.54 -4.82 8.23
C GLU A 271 31.73 -3.87 8.37
N PHE A 272 31.88 -2.94 7.43
CA PHE A 272 32.78 -1.79 7.59
C PHE A 272 31.99 -0.48 7.50
N SER A 273 32.03 0.28 8.57
CA SER A 273 31.24 1.50 8.79
C SER A 273 32.14 2.73 8.84
N ALA A 274 31.72 3.79 8.17
CA ALA A 274 32.40 5.08 8.12
C ALA A 274 31.42 6.20 8.49
N ASN A 275 31.81 7.08 9.40
CA ASN A 275 31.07 8.30 9.75
C ASN A 275 32.05 9.43 10.04
N GLY A 276 32.20 10.36 9.09
CA GLY A 276 33.25 11.37 9.12
C GLY A 276 34.63 10.70 9.25
N THR A 277 35.33 10.99 10.33
CA THR A 277 36.64 10.39 10.63
C THR A 277 36.55 9.12 11.47
N SER A 278 35.36 8.72 11.93
CA SER A 278 35.15 7.50 12.71
C SER A 278 34.99 6.31 11.79
N LEU A 279 35.78 5.27 12.01
CA LEU A 279 35.69 3.98 11.33
C LEU A 279 35.36 2.89 12.35
N SER A 280 34.50 1.96 11.97
CA SER A 280 34.08 0.86 12.83
C SER A 280 33.92 -0.41 12.01
N SER A 281 34.41 -1.54 12.50
CA SER A 281 34.36 -2.83 11.81
C SER A 281 33.76 -3.91 12.69
N LYS A 282 32.97 -4.81 12.09
CA LYS A 282 32.38 -5.98 12.75
C LYS A 282 32.45 -7.22 11.88
N VAL A 283 32.50 -8.38 12.55
CA VAL A 283 32.33 -9.70 11.93
C VAL A 283 31.30 -10.48 12.73
N ASP A 284 30.26 -10.97 12.07
CA ASP A 284 29.12 -11.67 12.68
C ASP A 284 28.55 -10.91 13.90
N GLY A 285 28.42 -9.59 13.74
CA GLY A 285 27.95 -8.67 14.78
C GLY A 285 28.97 -8.39 15.91
N THR A 286 30.08 -9.13 15.98
CA THR A 286 31.15 -8.90 16.96
C THR A 286 31.98 -7.68 16.54
N GLN A 287 32.00 -6.65 17.39
CA GLN A 287 32.82 -5.47 17.17
C GLN A 287 34.30 -5.82 17.18
N LEU A 288 35.00 -5.48 16.10
CA LEU A 288 36.46 -5.62 16.01
C LEU A 288 37.14 -4.35 16.51
N ASN A 289 36.73 -3.21 15.97
CA ASN A 289 37.48 -1.98 16.14
C ASN A 289 36.60 -0.74 16.02
N THR A 290 36.95 0.33 16.73
CA THR A 290 36.40 1.67 16.53
C THR A 290 37.53 2.66 16.63
N VAL A 291 37.90 3.28 15.51
CA VAL A 291 39.05 4.18 15.42
C VAL A 291 38.66 5.51 14.82
N THR A 292 39.40 6.54 15.20
CA THR A 292 39.36 7.83 14.50
C THR A 292 40.54 7.91 13.54
N ASN A 293 40.26 7.98 12.24
CA ASN A 293 41.26 8.15 11.19
C ASN A 293 40.71 9.08 10.10
N ALA A 294 41.41 10.19 9.87
CA ALA A 294 40.99 11.23 8.94
C ALA A 294 41.71 11.15 7.58
N THR A 295 42.37 10.02 7.26
CA THR A 295 43.21 9.91 6.04
C THR A 295 42.36 10.01 4.78
N TYR A 296 41.21 9.30 4.73
CA TYR A 296 40.27 9.36 3.61
C TYR A 296 38.87 9.65 4.15
N SER A 297 38.24 10.74 3.72
CA SER A 297 36.91 11.16 4.19
C SER A 297 35.75 10.58 3.37
N SER A 298 36.01 10.19 2.12
CA SER A 298 35.04 9.58 1.21
C SER A 298 35.75 8.64 0.23
N GLY A 299 34.98 7.81 -0.47
CA GLY A 299 35.50 7.02 -1.59
C GLY A 299 34.57 5.88 -1.99
N LYS A 300 35.04 5.05 -2.91
CA LYS A 300 34.31 3.89 -3.42
C LYS A 300 34.42 2.71 -2.44
N ILE A 301 33.56 1.72 -2.59
CA ILE A 301 33.72 0.40 -1.94
C ILE A 301 34.27 -0.62 -2.93
N GLY A 302 34.81 -1.73 -2.42
CA GLY A 302 35.32 -2.79 -3.27
C GLY A 302 35.57 -4.10 -2.54
N LEU A 303 35.96 -5.10 -3.31
CA LEU A 303 36.34 -6.42 -2.85
C LEU A 303 37.79 -6.66 -3.25
N ARG A 304 38.64 -7.05 -2.32
CA ARG A 304 40.07 -7.32 -2.55
C ARG A 304 40.37 -8.78 -2.36
N ARG A 305 41.32 -9.25 -3.17
CA ARG A 305 42.07 -10.48 -2.96
C ARG A 305 43.56 -10.21 -2.93
N CYS A 306 44.28 -10.95 -2.09
CA CYS A 306 45.73 -11.11 -2.21
C CYS A 306 46.17 -12.58 -2.31
N SER A 307 45.61 -13.46 -1.51
CA SER A 307 45.86 -14.90 -1.60
C SER A 307 44.55 -15.69 -1.50
N GLY A 308 44.61 -17.01 -1.64
CA GLY A 308 43.43 -17.87 -1.62
C GLY A 308 42.45 -17.60 -2.76
N SER A 309 41.18 -17.90 -2.54
CA SER A 309 40.09 -17.62 -3.49
C SER A 309 38.83 -17.25 -2.70
N PRO A 310 38.75 -16.00 -2.20
CA PRO A 310 37.63 -15.55 -1.38
C PRO A 310 36.33 -15.57 -2.20
N TYR A 311 35.24 -15.95 -1.53
CA TYR A 311 33.89 -15.89 -2.09
C TYR A 311 33.10 -14.77 -1.42
N PHE A 312 32.30 -14.05 -2.21
CA PHE A 312 31.33 -13.07 -1.76
C PHE A 312 29.97 -13.40 -2.38
N ASP A 313 28.92 -13.43 -1.56
CA ASP A 313 27.54 -13.76 -1.98
C ASP A 313 26.78 -12.48 -2.32
N TRP A 314 26.50 -11.65 -1.32
CA TRP A 314 25.95 -10.33 -1.53
C TRP A 314 26.79 -9.26 -0.85
N VAL A 315 26.72 -8.06 -1.41
CA VAL A 315 27.31 -6.83 -0.87
C VAL A 315 26.34 -5.68 -1.04
N PHE A 316 26.13 -4.92 0.03
CA PHE A 316 25.28 -3.75 -0.02
C PHE A 316 25.80 -2.60 0.82
N VAL A 317 25.32 -1.40 0.47
CA VAL A 317 25.61 -0.17 1.22
C VAL A 317 24.35 0.34 1.89
N GLN A 318 24.41 0.41 3.22
CA GLN A 318 23.38 0.99 4.07
C GLN A 318 23.78 2.43 4.46
N LYS A 319 22.80 3.33 4.54
CA LYS A 319 23.02 4.66 5.14
C LYS A 319 23.47 4.55 6.59
N PHE A 320 24.27 5.51 7.02
CA PHE A 320 24.73 5.59 8.41
C PHE A 320 23.71 6.29 9.30
N ALA A 321 23.41 5.70 10.47
CA ALA A 321 22.75 6.35 11.60
C ALA A 321 23.69 6.38 12.81
N SER A 322 23.68 7.46 13.59
CA SER A 322 24.48 7.59 14.82
C SER A 322 24.02 6.64 15.92
N THR A 323 22.75 6.24 15.89
CA THR A 323 22.18 5.18 16.72
C THR A 323 21.24 4.39 15.85
N ASP A 324 21.39 3.07 15.85
CA ASP A 324 20.64 2.21 14.94
C ASP A 324 19.15 2.19 15.29
N PRO A 325 18.27 2.34 14.29
CA PRO A 325 16.86 2.03 14.50
C PRO A 325 16.70 0.53 14.76
N SER A 326 15.66 0.16 15.49
CA SER A 326 15.37 -1.24 15.81
C SER A 326 13.95 -1.60 15.37
N SER A 327 13.74 -2.84 14.98
CA SER A 327 12.42 -3.36 14.63
C SER A 327 11.94 -4.40 15.63
N SER A 328 10.63 -4.46 15.88
CA SER A 328 10.00 -5.56 16.61
C SER A 328 8.72 -6.01 15.92
N THR A 329 8.65 -7.30 15.62
CA THR A 329 7.51 -7.96 14.98
C THR A 329 6.40 -8.20 16.01
N GLN A 330 5.20 -7.71 15.72
CA GLN A 330 4.02 -7.88 16.57
C GLN A 330 3.28 -9.19 16.26
N SER A 331 2.20 -9.44 17.00
CA SER A 331 1.33 -10.60 16.78
C SER A 331 0.76 -10.62 15.36
N GLU A 332 0.61 -11.82 14.80
CA GLU A 332 -0.05 -12.03 13.52
C GLU A 332 -1.51 -11.59 13.59
N GLU A 333 -1.88 -10.74 12.65
CA GLU A 333 -3.25 -10.37 12.37
C GLU A 333 -3.71 -11.25 11.20
N ILE A 334 -4.77 -12.03 11.42
CA ILE A 334 -5.44 -12.73 10.35
C ILE A 334 -6.46 -11.74 9.77
N GLY A 335 -6.35 -11.43 8.49
CA GLY A 335 -7.46 -10.92 7.70
C GLY A 335 -8.51 -12.01 7.73
N THR A 336 -9.41 -11.95 8.70
CA THR A 336 -10.33 -13.06 8.94
C THR A 336 -11.19 -13.17 7.70
N SER A 337 -10.93 -14.21 6.90
CA SER A 337 -11.72 -14.48 5.71
C SER A 337 -13.18 -14.61 6.13
N PRO A 338 -14.13 -14.23 5.27
CA PRO A 338 -15.53 -14.44 5.55
C PRO A 338 -15.80 -15.93 5.85
N ILE A 339 -16.75 -16.21 6.74
CA ILE A 339 -17.28 -17.55 6.99
C ILE A 339 -18.32 -17.98 5.94
N GLY A 340 -18.69 -17.07 5.04
CA GLY A 340 -19.40 -17.35 3.80
C GLY A 340 -19.20 -16.19 2.83
N TYR A 341 -18.82 -16.49 1.59
CA TYR A 341 -18.65 -15.53 0.51
C TYR A 341 -19.22 -16.07 -0.79
N TRP A 342 -20.38 -15.55 -1.18
CA TRP A 342 -21.00 -15.86 -2.47
C TRP A 342 -20.80 -14.67 -3.41
N LYS A 343 -19.84 -14.84 -4.31
CA LYS A 343 -19.51 -13.87 -5.37
C LYS A 343 -20.64 -13.74 -6.38
N PHE A 344 -21.18 -14.89 -6.80
CA PHE A 344 -22.10 -15.01 -7.94
C PHE A 344 -21.44 -14.84 -9.33
N ASP A 345 -20.20 -15.33 -9.45
CA ASP A 345 -19.40 -15.27 -10.69
C ASP A 345 -19.50 -16.53 -11.57
N GLU A 346 -20.18 -17.57 -11.12
CA GLU A 346 -20.20 -18.88 -11.79
C GLU A 346 -20.81 -18.84 -13.19
N GLY A 347 -21.79 -17.95 -13.41
CA GLY A 347 -22.43 -17.69 -14.69
C GLY A 347 -23.31 -18.81 -15.25
N THR A 348 -23.31 -20.01 -14.66
CA THR A 348 -24.14 -21.15 -15.07
C THR A 348 -24.45 -22.09 -13.91
N GLY A 349 -25.45 -22.96 -14.09
CA GLY A 349 -25.82 -23.96 -13.10
C GLY A 349 -26.72 -23.44 -11.97
N THR A 350 -26.92 -24.27 -10.94
CA THR A 350 -27.85 -24.02 -9.82
C THR A 350 -27.14 -23.95 -8.47
N THR A 351 -25.83 -23.82 -8.47
CA THR A 351 -25.02 -23.75 -7.25
C THR A 351 -24.34 -22.39 -7.19
N ALA A 352 -24.49 -21.69 -6.08
CA ALA A 352 -23.68 -20.52 -5.74
C ALA A 352 -22.54 -20.99 -4.82
N TYR A 353 -21.31 -21.01 -5.30
CA TYR A 353 -20.19 -21.49 -4.50
C TYR A 353 -19.79 -20.45 -3.47
N ASP A 354 -19.79 -20.87 -2.20
CA ASP A 354 -19.00 -20.21 -1.16
C ASP A 354 -17.50 -20.24 -1.52
N SER A 355 -16.95 -19.07 -1.79
CA SER A 355 -15.53 -18.81 -2.07
C SER A 355 -14.66 -18.70 -0.82
N SER A 356 -15.25 -18.80 0.38
CA SER A 356 -14.50 -18.96 1.61
C SER A 356 -13.98 -20.38 1.80
N SER A 357 -13.14 -20.59 2.82
CA SER A 357 -12.64 -21.90 3.21
C SER A 357 -13.68 -22.85 3.83
N HIS A 358 -14.95 -22.43 3.94
CA HIS A 358 -15.97 -23.13 4.74
C HIS A 358 -16.97 -23.96 3.92
N ASN A 359 -16.92 -23.90 2.58
CA ASN A 359 -17.78 -24.68 1.68
C ASN A 359 -19.28 -24.54 1.96
N ASN A 360 -19.72 -23.37 2.43
CA ASN A 360 -21.12 -23.09 2.71
C ASN A 360 -21.93 -22.78 1.44
N HIS A 361 -21.80 -23.61 0.39
CA HIS A 361 -22.40 -23.33 -0.91
C HIS A 361 -23.94 -23.15 -0.83
N GLY A 362 -24.48 -22.33 -1.71
CA GLY A 362 -25.90 -22.06 -1.86
C GLY A 362 -26.53 -22.84 -3.01
N THR A 363 -27.80 -23.22 -2.83
CA THR A 363 -28.65 -23.73 -3.91
C THR A 363 -29.47 -22.59 -4.48
N ILE A 364 -29.30 -22.32 -5.76
CA ILE A 364 -30.02 -21.29 -6.50
C ILE A 364 -31.40 -21.84 -6.87
N ASN A 365 -32.45 -21.14 -6.41
CA ASN A 365 -33.83 -21.45 -6.74
C ASN A 365 -34.38 -20.31 -7.60
N THR A 366 -34.58 -20.60 -8.88
CA THR A 366 -35.16 -19.72 -9.93
C THR A 366 -34.44 -18.42 -10.25
N ALA A 367 -33.47 -17.96 -9.45
CA ALA A 367 -32.62 -16.82 -9.82
C ALA A 367 -31.80 -17.14 -11.08
N THR A 368 -31.54 -16.12 -11.90
CA THR A 368 -30.84 -16.28 -13.18
C THR A 368 -29.54 -15.50 -13.20
N TRP A 369 -28.50 -16.05 -13.83
CA TRP A 369 -27.22 -15.39 -14.02
C TRP A 369 -27.32 -14.18 -14.94
N ILE A 370 -26.63 -13.11 -14.58
CA ILE A 370 -26.40 -11.91 -15.40
C ILE A 370 -24.92 -11.89 -15.81
N ASN A 371 -24.66 -11.55 -17.07
CA ASN A 371 -23.30 -11.48 -17.59
C ASN A 371 -22.58 -10.20 -17.13
N GLU A 372 -21.28 -10.13 -17.43
CA GLU A 372 -20.43 -9.01 -17.07
C GLU A 372 -20.93 -7.67 -17.67
N GLY A 373 -20.80 -6.59 -16.91
CA GLY A 373 -21.17 -5.21 -17.30
C GLY A 373 -22.35 -4.62 -16.53
N GLU A 374 -23.31 -5.44 -16.09
CA GLU A 374 -24.44 -4.99 -15.26
C GLU A 374 -24.23 -5.26 -13.75
N CYS A 375 -23.20 -6.04 -13.42
CA CYS A 375 -22.88 -6.52 -12.07
C CYS A 375 -21.78 -5.69 -11.38
N ILE A 376 -21.64 -5.80 -10.06
CA ILE A 376 -20.63 -5.01 -9.32
C ILE A 376 -19.22 -5.55 -9.54
N SER A 377 -19.10 -6.87 -9.66
CA SER A 377 -17.87 -7.58 -9.94
C SER A 377 -18.22 -8.75 -10.84
N GLU A 378 -17.50 -8.92 -11.96
CA GLU A 378 -17.75 -9.99 -12.94
C GLU A 378 -19.25 -10.25 -13.20
N LYS A 379 -19.85 -11.29 -12.61
CA LYS A 379 -21.26 -11.67 -12.82
C LYS A 379 -22.06 -11.57 -11.52
N CYS A 380 -23.37 -11.69 -11.63
CA CYS A 380 -24.27 -11.60 -10.48
C CYS A 380 -25.57 -12.39 -10.70
N LEU A 381 -26.43 -12.44 -9.68
CA LEU A 381 -27.74 -13.08 -9.77
C LEU A 381 -28.88 -12.07 -9.84
N SER A 382 -29.77 -12.29 -10.80
CA SER A 382 -31.06 -11.61 -10.92
C SER A 382 -32.17 -12.39 -10.21
N PHE A 383 -32.91 -11.67 -9.38
CA PHE A 383 -34.05 -12.14 -8.61
C PHE A 383 -35.33 -11.50 -9.13
N ASP A 384 -36.35 -12.32 -9.39
CA ASP A 384 -37.60 -11.93 -10.04
C ASP A 384 -38.76 -11.61 -9.08
N GLY A 385 -38.52 -11.59 -7.77
CA GLY A 385 -39.58 -11.50 -6.75
C GLY A 385 -40.20 -12.85 -6.36
N SER A 386 -39.65 -13.97 -6.82
CA SER A 386 -39.95 -15.33 -6.35
C SER A 386 -38.70 -16.17 -6.08
N SER A 387 -37.56 -15.71 -6.61
CA SER A 387 -36.25 -16.32 -6.54
C SER A 387 -35.57 -16.21 -5.17
N ARG A 388 -34.66 -17.15 -4.89
CA ARG A 388 -33.83 -17.16 -3.66
C ARG A 388 -32.57 -18.01 -3.82
N VAL A 389 -31.62 -17.82 -2.91
CA VAL A 389 -30.50 -18.74 -2.69
C VAL A 389 -30.57 -19.28 -1.27
N ASP A 390 -30.63 -20.60 -1.13
CA ASP A 390 -30.62 -21.30 0.16
C ASP A 390 -29.18 -21.77 0.46
N THR A 391 -28.49 -21.13 1.41
CA THR A 391 -27.12 -21.49 1.79
C THR A 391 -27.08 -22.68 2.74
N THR A 392 -25.91 -23.31 2.91
CA THR A 392 -25.68 -24.31 3.97
C THR A 392 -25.13 -23.70 5.26
N LEU A 393 -24.82 -22.40 5.30
CA LEU A 393 -24.31 -21.72 6.49
C LEU A 393 -25.41 -21.63 7.56
N ASN A 394 -25.25 -22.38 8.65
CA ASN A 394 -26.18 -22.37 9.78
C ASN A 394 -25.89 -21.19 10.72
N THR A 395 -26.94 -20.46 11.10
CA THR A 395 -26.86 -19.32 12.02
C THR A 395 -26.35 -19.69 13.42
N ASN A 396 -26.46 -20.94 13.88
CA ASN A 396 -25.87 -21.38 15.16
C ASN A 396 -24.34 -21.31 15.17
N ASN A 397 -23.71 -21.29 14.00
CA ASN A 397 -22.26 -21.27 13.85
C ASN A 397 -21.71 -19.84 13.68
N LEU A 398 -22.57 -18.81 13.74
CA LEU A 398 -22.13 -17.43 13.62
C LEU A 398 -21.51 -16.96 14.95
N PRO A 399 -20.28 -16.41 14.93
CA PRO A 399 -19.68 -15.82 16.11
C PRO A 399 -20.30 -14.45 16.43
N ILE A 400 -19.94 -13.89 17.58
CA ILE A 400 -20.29 -12.53 17.98
C ILE A 400 -18.99 -11.84 18.42
N PRO A 401 -18.59 -10.72 17.80
CA PRO A 401 -19.30 -9.99 16.75
C PRO A 401 -19.34 -10.70 15.39
N VAL A 402 -20.29 -10.32 14.53
CA VAL A 402 -20.42 -10.77 13.13
C VAL A 402 -20.74 -9.57 12.24
N THR A 403 -20.24 -9.58 11.00
CA THR A 403 -20.56 -8.57 9.98
C THR A 403 -21.20 -9.22 8.77
N PHE A 404 -22.30 -8.70 8.27
CA PHE A 404 -22.94 -9.08 7.01
C PHE A 404 -22.74 -7.96 5.99
N THR A 405 -22.39 -8.30 4.75
CA THR A 405 -22.31 -7.36 3.63
C THR A 405 -23.00 -7.95 2.40
N ALA A 406 -23.63 -7.09 1.61
CA ALA A 406 -24.15 -7.42 0.28
C ALA A 406 -24.17 -6.18 -0.60
N TRP A 407 -23.83 -6.37 -1.87
CA TRP A 407 -24.20 -5.43 -2.91
C TRP A 407 -25.59 -5.78 -3.44
N PHE A 408 -26.43 -4.78 -3.64
CA PHE A 408 -27.79 -4.98 -4.14
C PHE A 408 -28.21 -3.86 -5.08
N TYR A 409 -29.05 -4.22 -6.05
CA TYR A 409 -29.62 -3.32 -7.05
C TYR A 409 -31.13 -3.52 -7.09
N LEU A 410 -31.91 -2.49 -6.77
CA LEU A 410 -33.38 -2.57 -6.75
C LEU A 410 -33.97 -2.04 -8.06
N THR A 411 -34.86 -2.81 -8.68
CA THR A 411 -35.58 -2.40 -9.91
C THR A 411 -36.97 -1.80 -9.63
N GLN A 412 -37.48 -1.96 -8.41
CA GLN A 412 -38.82 -1.49 -8.04
C GLN A 412 -38.93 -1.18 -6.54
N SER A 413 -39.77 -0.21 -6.20
CA SER A 413 -40.01 0.25 -4.83
C SER A 413 -41.24 -0.36 -4.14
N THR A 414 -41.83 -1.43 -4.69
CA THR A 414 -43.09 -1.98 -4.17
C THR A 414 -42.87 -3.18 -3.25
N THR A 415 -43.53 -3.15 -2.08
CA THR A 415 -43.50 -4.14 -0.97
C THR A 415 -42.15 -4.30 -0.26
N GLU A 416 -42.15 -4.97 0.90
CA GLU A 416 -40.93 -5.24 1.68
C GLU A 416 -40.11 -6.33 0.97
N GLN A 417 -38.80 -6.13 0.83
CA GLN A 417 -37.93 -6.99 0.03
C GLN A 417 -36.72 -7.44 0.87
N PRO A 418 -36.68 -8.70 1.32
CA PRO A 418 -35.57 -9.23 2.12
C PRO A 418 -34.35 -9.53 1.25
N ILE A 419 -33.19 -9.02 1.65
CA ILE A 419 -31.90 -9.22 0.99
C ILE A 419 -31.20 -10.44 1.59
N ILE A 420 -31.08 -10.49 2.92
CA ILE A 420 -30.52 -11.62 3.68
C ILE A 420 -31.42 -11.90 4.87
N SER A 421 -31.78 -13.17 5.09
CA SER A 421 -32.65 -13.58 6.19
C SER A 421 -32.04 -14.74 6.98
N GLY A 422 -32.17 -14.68 8.31
CA GLY A 422 -31.92 -15.80 9.22
C GLY A 422 -33.13 -15.99 10.13
N TYR A 423 -33.65 -17.22 10.22
CA TYR A 423 -34.95 -17.45 10.86
C TYR A 423 -35.08 -18.85 11.46
N VAL A 424 -36.12 -19.07 12.25
CA VAL A 424 -36.67 -20.41 12.58
C VAL A 424 -38.19 -20.40 12.57
N SER A 425 -38.78 -19.24 12.87
CA SER A 425 -40.21 -18.96 12.77
C SER A 425 -40.42 -17.47 12.45
N HIS A 426 -41.67 -17.03 12.33
CA HIS A 426 -42.00 -15.62 12.13
C HIS A 426 -41.43 -14.72 13.25
N ASP A 427 -41.56 -15.15 14.50
CA ASP A 427 -41.24 -14.33 15.68
C ASP A 427 -39.75 -14.38 16.07
N ASN A 428 -39.06 -15.42 15.60
CA ASN A 428 -37.63 -15.64 15.81
C ASN A 428 -36.92 -15.61 14.46
N ARG A 429 -36.79 -14.39 13.94
CA ARG A 429 -36.08 -14.09 12.70
C ARG A 429 -35.43 -12.72 12.77
N TRP A 430 -34.38 -12.58 11.97
CA TRP A 430 -33.81 -11.32 11.56
C TRP A 430 -33.71 -11.23 10.05
N ASP A 431 -33.79 -10.01 9.54
CA ASP A 431 -33.79 -9.72 8.12
C ASP A 431 -32.95 -8.45 7.86
N ILE A 432 -32.08 -8.49 6.86
CA ILE A 432 -31.62 -7.29 6.14
C ILE A 432 -32.65 -7.04 5.06
N ILE A 433 -33.41 -5.95 5.18
CA ILE A 433 -34.66 -5.76 4.45
C ILE A 433 -34.83 -4.34 3.93
N TYR A 434 -35.36 -4.22 2.71
CA TYR A 434 -35.77 -2.97 2.10
C TYR A 434 -37.27 -2.72 2.27
N ASN A 435 -37.64 -1.44 2.45
CA ASN A 435 -39.01 -0.91 2.38
C ASN A 435 -40.02 -1.49 3.37
N ARG A 436 -39.55 -1.88 4.55
CA ARG A 436 -40.45 -2.32 5.61
C ARG A 436 -41.35 -1.19 6.07
N GLY A 437 -42.66 -1.39 6.01
CA GLY A 437 -43.66 -0.37 6.30
C GLY A 437 -43.75 0.77 5.27
N GLY A 438 -43.24 0.60 4.05
CA GLY A 438 -43.39 1.59 2.96
C GLY A 438 -42.47 2.81 3.08
N ASN A 439 -41.32 2.66 3.75
CA ASN A 439 -40.41 3.76 4.07
C ASN A 439 -39.30 4.01 3.03
N ASN A 440 -39.18 3.17 1.99
CA ASN A 440 -38.10 3.18 1.00
C ASN A 440 -36.68 3.19 1.60
N LYS A 441 -36.50 2.58 2.77
CA LYS A 441 -35.20 2.47 3.45
C LYS A 441 -34.76 1.01 3.53
N VAL A 442 -33.45 0.79 3.53
CA VAL A 442 -32.86 -0.51 3.87
C VAL A 442 -32.42 -0.51 5.32
N GLY A 443 -32.46 -1.67 5.98
CA GLY A 443 -32.05 -1.78 7.37
C GLY A 443 -32.00 -3.20 7.89
N TRP A 444 -31.56 -3.31 9.15
CA TRP A 444 -31.61 -4.55 9.91
C TRP A 444 -32.85 -4.59 10.79
N LEU A 445 -33.52 -5.73 10.78
CA LEU A 445 -34.67 -6.07 11.60
C LEU A 445 -34.37 -7.30 12.43
N TYR A 446 -34.77 -7.28 13.71
CA TYR A 446 -35.17 -8.50 14.42
C TYR A 446 -36.65 -8.39 14.81
N HIS A 447 -37.51 -9.36 14.44
CA HIS A 447 -38.97 -9.21 14.56
C HIS A 447 -39.43 -8.76 15.97
N SER A 448 -38.91 -9.42 17.01
CA SER A 448 -39.18 -9.08 18.43
C SER A 448 -38.11 -8.20 19.09
N GLY A 449 -37.13 -7.71 18.33
CA GLY A 449 -35.90 -7.08 18.85
C GLY A 449 -35.63 -5.67 18.34
N GLY A 450 -36.54 -5.10 17.55
CA GLY A 450 -36.43 -3.74 17.01
C GLY A 450 -35.86 -3.69 15.59
N THR A 451 -35.70 -2.47 15.08
CA THR A 451 -35.26 -2.23 13.70
C THR A 451 -34.35 -1.01 13.65
N VAL A 452 -33.30 -1.06 12.83
CA VAL A 452 -32.44 0.07 12.47
C VAL A 452 -32.47 0.24 10.96
N TYR A 453 -32.66 1.48 10.50
CA TYR A 453 -32.72 1.81 9.09
C TYR A 453 -31.63 2.81 8.72
N SER A 454 -31.33 2.86 7.42
CA SER A 454 -30.60 3.92 6.76
C SER A 454 -31.23 5.29 7.04
N THR A 455 -30.39 6.33 7.07
CA THR A 455 -30.86 7.70 7.31
C THR A 455 -31.63 8.24 6.11
N ASN A 456 -31.12 7.94 4.90
CA ASN A 456 -31.71 8.31 3.61
C ASN A 456 -32.54 7.17 3.02
N THR A 457 -33.41 7.52 2.07
CA THR A 457 -34.10 6.53 1.22
C THR A 457 -33.14 5.96 0.19
N ILE A 458 -33.44 4.76 -0.30
CA ILE A 458 -32.65 4.04 -1.30
C ILE A 458 -33.18 4.36 -2.69
N SER A 459 -32.28 4.70 -3.61
CA SER A 459 -32.62 4.93 -5.01
C SER A 459 -32.90 3.61 -5.70
N LEU A 460 -33.66 3.67 -6.78
CA LEU A 460 -33.82 2.52 -7.66
C LEU A 460 -32.82 2.62 -8.81
N ASN A 461 -32.50 1.47 -9.39
CA ASN A 461 -31.67 1.34 -10.58
C ASN A 461 -30.21 1.80 -10.39
N GLU A 462 -29.68 1.63 -9.18
CA GLU A 462 -28.26 1.80 -8.90
C GLU A 462 -27.79 0.74 -7.89
N TRP A 463 -26.49 0.44 -7.93
CA TRP A 463 -25.88 -0.49 -6.98
C TRP A 463 -25.63 0.20 -5.64
N HIS A 464 -26.08 -0.43 -4.56
CA HIS A 464 -25.81 -0.02 -3.19
C HIS A 464 -25.09 -1.12 -2.43
N GLN A 465 -24.23 -0.73 -1.49
CA GLN A 465 -23.63 -1.65 -0.54
C GLN A 465 -24.29 -1.47 0.82
N ILE A 466 -24.80 -2.55 1.41
CA ILE A 466 -25.22 -2.56 2.81
C ILE A 466 -24.23 -3.37 3.65
N VAL A 467 -23.81 -2.79 4.78
CA VAL A 467 -23.05 -3.51 5.80
C VAL A 467 -23.77 -3.43 7.15
N VAL A 468 -23.94 -4.57 7.80
CA VAL A 468 -24.52 -4.68 9.14
C VAL A 468 -23.54 -5.35 10.08
N ILE A 469 -23.15 -4.67 11.15
CA ILE A 469 -22.30 -5.21 12.21
C ILE A 469 -23.17 -5.52 13.43
N HIS A 470 -23.18 -6.78 13.87
CA HIS A 470 -23.86 -7.20 15.09
C HIS A 470 -22.84 -7.52 16.17
N THR A 471 -22.78 -6.69 17.22
CA THR A 471 -21.79 -6.83 18.32
C THR A 471 -22.25 -7.75 19.44
N GLY A 472 -23.51 -8.19 19.39
CA GLY A 472 -24.17 -8.97 20.45
C GLY A 472 -25.01 -8.12 21.39
N THR A 473 -24.70 -6.82 21.47
CA THR A 473 -25.44 -5.84 22.28
C THR A 473 -25.93 -4.63 21.48
N SER A 474 -25.39 -4.45 20.28
CA SER A 474 -25.80 -3.45 19.31
C SER A 474 -25.75 -3.99 17.88
N VAL A 475 -26.51 -3.32 17.02
CA VAL A 475 -26.42 -3.44 15.57
C VAL A 475 -26.03 -2.09 15.00
N GLU A 476 -24.99 -2.05 14.18
CA GLU A 476 -24.56 -0.88 13.43
C GLU A 476 -24.82 -1.10 11.95
N LEU A 477 -25.30 -0.06 11.28
CA LEU A 477 -25.65 -0.08 9.87
C LEU A 477 -24.78 0.91 9.10
N TYR A 478 -24.21 0.46 7.99
CA TYR A 478 -23.52 1.28 7.01
C TYR A 478 -24.21 1.08 5.65
N LEU A 479 -24.26 2.16 4.88
CA LEU A 479 -24.78 2.18 3.51
C LEU A 479 -23.78 2.93 2.64
N ASP A 480 -23.38 2.33 1.52
CA ASP A 480 -22.45 2.90 0.54
C ASP A 480 -21.13 3.37 1.21
N GLY A 481 -20.56 2.51 2.06
CA GLY A 481 -19.35 2.79 2.82
C GLY A 481 -19.50 3.75 4.01
N ILE A 482 -20.69 4.33 4.24
CA ILE A 482 -20.92 5.38 5.26
C ILE A 482 -21.78 4.87 6.42
N TYR A 483 -21.33 5.13 7.65
CA TYR A 483 -22.13 4.87 8.86
C TYR A 483 -23.48 5.60 8.82
N GLN A 484 -24.56 4.85 9.09
CA GLN A 484 -25.92 5.37 9.06
C GLN A 484 -26.46 5.55 10.47
N ASN A 485 -26.58 4.46 11.22
CA ASN A 485 -27.31 4.44 12.48
C ASN A 485 -26.97 3.20 13.31
N THR A 486 -27.42 3.18 14.57
CA THR A 486 -27.28 2.04 15.47
C THR A 486 -28.56 1.73 16.24
N LEU A 487 -28.73 0.46 16.62
CA LEU A 487 -29.76 -0.03 17.51
C LEU A 487 -29.12 -0.82 18.65
N SER A 488 -29.45 -0.48 19.89
CA SER A 488 -29.18 -1.35 21.04
C SER A 488 -30.19 -2.49 21.09
N THR A 489 -29.73 -3.72 21.21
CA THR A 489 -30.61 -4.90 21.27
C THR A 489 -29.96 -6.03 22.05
N THR A 490 -30.78 -6.87 22.68
CA THR A 490 -30.33 -8.10 23.35
C THR A 490 -30.64 -9.35 22.52
N LYS A 491 -31.21 -9.19 21.32
CA LYS A 491 -31.50 -10.29 20.40
C LYS A 491 -30.26 -10.55 19.55
N GLY A 492 -29.80 -11.80 19.49
CA GLY A 492 -28.66 -12.21 18.67
C GLY A 492 -29.08 -12.68 17.27
N VAL A 493 -28.12 -13.17 16.50
CA VAL A 493 -28.34 -13.66 15.13
C VAL A 493 -28.56 -15.18 15.05
N ASN A 494 -28.40 -15.90 16.15
CA ASN A 494 -28.48 -17.37 16.16
C ASN A 494 -29.95 -17.80 16.25
N THR A 495 -30.53 -18.18 15.10
CA THR A 495 -31.92 -18.67 15.02
C THR A 495 -32.00 -20.19 14.87
N GLY A 496 -30.90 -20.84 14.48
CA GLY A 496 -30.79 -22.29 14.35
C GLY A 496 -31.17 -22.86 12.99
N GLN A 497 -31.35 -22.01 11.98
CA GLN A 497 -31.49 -22.43 10.57
C GLN A 497 -30.40 -21.82 9.70
N THR A 498 -30.40 -22.21 8.42
CA THR A 498 -29.48 -21.68 7.42
C THR A 498 -29.86 -20.27 6.97
N ILE A 499 -28.87 -19.55 6.45
CA ILE A 499 -29.06 -18.21 5.87
C ILE A 499 -29.68 -18.35 4.47
N ARG A 500 -30.62 -17.46 4.18
CA ARG A 500 -31.26 -17.33 2.87
C ARG A 500 -30.97 -15.95 2.29
N ILE A 501 -30.69 -15.91 0.99
CA ILE A 501 -30.47 -14.68 0.23
C ILE A 501 -31.67 -14.48 -0.72
N GLY A 502 -32.21 -13.27 -0.74
CA GLY A 502 -33.26 -12.83 -1.67
C GLY A 502 -34.70 -13.24 -1.33
N ALA A 503 -34.98 -13.90 -0.20
CA ALA A 503 -36.36 -14.21 0.20
C ALA A 503 -36.55 -14.39 1.72
N TRP A 504 -37.80 -14.27 2.14
CA TRP A 504 -38.25 -14.58 3.50
C TRP A 504 -38.35 -16.09 3.76
N TYR A 505 -38.46 -16.43 5.04
CA TYR A 505 -38.54 -17.81 5.52
C TYR A 505 -39.62 -18.69 4.88
N ASN A 506 -40.76 -18.10 4.53
CA ASN A 506 -41.94 -18.77 3.96
C ASN A 506 -42.21 -18.37 2.50
N ASN A 507 -41.29 -17.67 1.84
CA ASN A 507 -41.39 -17.20 0.46
C ASN A 507 -42.58 -16.26 0.16
N THR A 508 -43.22 -15.67 1.18
CA THR A 508 -44.32 -14.70 0.93
C THR A 508 -43.80 -13.32 0.52
N LEU A 509 -42.53 -13.05 0.77
CA LEU A 509 -41.82 -11.86 0.32
C LEU A 509 -40.45 -12.24 -0.23
N SER A 510 -40.08 -11.62 -1.34
CA SER A 510 -38.81 -11.87 -2.02
C SER A 510 -38.26 -10.61 -2.63
N PHE A 511 -36.94 -10.59 -2.81
CA PHE A 511 -36.18 -9.54 -3.46
C PHE A 511 -36.45 -9.53 -4.95
N LYS A 512 -36.48 -8.33 -5.54
CA LYS A 512 -36.57 -8.14 -6.99
C LYS A 512 -35.54 -7.14 -7.48
N GLY A 513 -34.58 -7.63 -8.25
CA GLY A 513 -33.40 -6.89 -8.66
C GLY A 513 -32.16 -7.79 -8.71
N LEU A 514 -30.97 -7.20 -8.57
CA LEU A 514 -29.70 -7.94 -8.59
C LEU A 514 -29.08 -7.98 -7.19
N ILE A 515 -28.41 -9.08 -6.85
CA ILE A 515 -27.58 -9.20 -5.65
C ILE A 515 -26.22 -9.74 -6.07
N ASP A 516 -25.17 -9.22 -5.45
CA ASP A 516 -23.78 -9.51 -5.75
C ASP A 516 -22.93 -9.45 -4.47
N GLU A 517 -21.75 -10.07 -4.48
CA GLU A 517 -20.69 -9.89 -3.47
C GLU A 517 -21.16 -10.07 -2.01
N VAL A 518 -21.96 -11.12 -1.74
CA VAL A 518 -22.50 -11.38 -0.40
C VAL A 518 -21.44 -12.01 0.49
N LYS A 519 -21.06 -11.34 1.58
CA LYS A 519 -20.06 -11.85 2.54
C LYS A 519 -20.54 -11.80 3.98
N ILE A 520 -20.08 -12.74 4.79
CA ILE A 520 -20.35 -12.80 6.22
C ILE A 520 -19.02 -13.01 6.94
N TYR A 521 -18.64 -12.07 7.80
CA TYR A 521 -17.37 -12.09 8.51
C TYR A 521 -17.54 -12.48 9.97
N PRO A 522 -16.61 -13.28 10.52
CA PRO A 522 -16.68 -13.74 11.91
C PRO A 522 -16.24 -12.68 12.95
N TYR A 523 -16.27 -11.40 12.58
CA TYR A 523 -15.80 -10.27 13.40
C TYR A 523 -16.53 -8.98 13.02
N ALA A 524 -16.37 -7.94 13.83
CA ALA A 524 -16.79 -6.58 13.51
C ALA A 524 -15.78 -5.92 12.58
N ARG A 525 -16.19 -5.58 11.36
CA ARG A 525 -15.32 -4.85 10.42
C ARG A 525 -15.14 -3.40 10.85
N THR A 526 -13.96 -2.85 10.60
CA THR A 526 -13.68 -1.44 10.89
C THR A 526 -14.27 -0.54 9.80
N ASN A 527 -14.49 0.73 10.13
CA ASN A 527 -14.97 1.73 9.17
C ASN A 527 -14.07 1.80 7.93
N ASP A 528 -12.75 1.76 8.12
CA ASP A 528 -11.78 1.82 7.02
C ASP A 528 -11.87 0.57 6.13
N GLN A 529 -12.05 -0.62 6.71
CA GLN A 529 -12.25 -1.85 5.93
C GLN A 529 -13.52 -1.77 5.08
N ILE A 530 -14.60 -1.20 5.61
CA ILE A 530 -15.88 -1.04 4.93
C ILE A 530 -15.76 -0.01 3.80
N GLU A 531 -15.16 1.16 4.09
CA GLU A 531 -14.95 2.22 3.10
C GLU A 531 -14.03 1.75 1.96
N ASN A 532 -12.97 1.00 2.26
CA ASN A 532 -12.04 0.50 1.25
C ASN A 532 -12.69 -0.53 0.33
N GLU A 533 -13.46 -1.49 0.86
CA GLU A 533 -14.18 -2.44 0.00
C GLU A 533 -15.19 -1.74 -0.90
N TYR A 534 -15.95 -0.78 -0.35
CA TYR A 534 -16.90 0.00 -1.14
C TYR A 534 -16.19 0.68 -2.32
N LYS A 535 -15.04 1.33 -2.08
CA LYS A 535 -14.25 2.00 -3.12
C LYS A 535 -13.69 1.04 -4.17
N LEU A 536 -13.12 -0.09 -3.74
CA LEU A 536 -12.51 -1.07 -4.63
C LEU A 536 -13.56 -1.67 -5.59
N ASN A 537 -14.72 -2.08 -5.06
CA ASN A 537 -15.78 -2.67 -5.88
C ASN A 537 -16.47 -1.61 -6.75
N SER A 538 -16.64 -0.38 -6.25
CA SER A 538 -17.21 0.71 -7.06
C SER A 538 -16.31 1.11 -8.25
N ALA A 539 -14.99 1.05 -8.08
CA ALA A 539 -14.04 1.36 -9.14
C ALA A 539 -13.99 0.30 -10.25
N ALA A 540 -14.21 -0.98 -9.90
CA ALA A 540 -14.25 -2.08 -10.86
C ALA A 540 -15.35 -1.89 -11.93
N VAL A 541 -16.49 -1.32 -11.54
CA VAL A 541 -17.63 -1.06 -12.43
C VAL A 541 -17.37 0.07 -13.42
N ILE A 542 -16.67 1.14 -13.01
CA ILE A 542 -16.37 2.30 -13.85
C ILE A 542 -15.41 1.93 -14.99
N GLY A 543 -14.58 0.89 -14.81
CA GLY A 543 -13.65 0.38 -15.82
C GLY A 543 -14.29 -0.45 -16.94
N SER A 544 -15.54 -0.91 -16.78
CA SER A 544 -16.12 -1.95 -17.66
C SER A 544 -17.05 -1.43 -18.77
N GLY A 545 -17.37 -0.14 -18.80
CA GLY A 545 -18.13 0.48 -19.91
C GLY A 545 -19.54 -0.07 -20.11
N THR A 546 -20.54 0.68 -19.61
CA THR A 546 -22.02 0.58 -19.77
C THR A 546 -22.86 0.06 -18.58
N LEU A 547 -23.83 0.91 -18.19
CA LEU A 547 -25.09 0.72 -17.45
C LEU A 547 -25.12 0.43 -15.95
N ALA A 548 -24.08 -0.10 -15.30
CA ALA A 548 -24.04 -0.17 -13.84
C ALA A 548 -23.33 1.07 -13.27
N THR A 549 -24.02 1.90 -12.49
CA THR A 549 -23.36 2.94 -11.68
C THR A 549 -23.58 2.61 -10.21
N PRO A 550 -22.51 2.47 -9.41
CA PRO A 550 -22.62 2.53 -7.96
C PRO A 550 -23.29 3.84 -7.56
N SER A 551 -24.14 3.81 -6.53
CA SER A 551 -24.65 5.00 -5.86
C SER A 551 -23.48 5.92 -5.54
N ALA A 552 -23.46 7.12 -6.10
CA ALA A 552 -22.38 8.07 -5.85
C ALA A 552 -22.43 8.47 -4.37
N ARG A 553 -21.32 8.27 -3.64
CA ARG A 553 -21.13 8.89 -2.34
C ARG A 553 -21.42 10.39 -2.49
N PRO A 554 -22.26 11.01 -1.64
CA PRO A 554 -22.62 12.42 -1.75
C PRO A 554 -21.43 13.39 -1.81
N ASP A 555 -20.24 12.95 -1.39
CA ASP A 555 -19.01 13.74 -1.34
C ASP A 555 -17.99 13.44 -2.46
N ASP A 556 -18.19 12.42 -3.33
CA ASP A 556 -17.16 11.94 -4.29
C ASP A 556 -17.66 11.75 -5.75
N SER A 557 -18.74 12.41 -6.20
CA SER A 557 -19.13 12.27 -7.62
C SER A 557 -18.06 12.86 -8.55
N ILE A 558 -17.46 12.04 -9.41
CA ILE A 558 -16.59 12.50 -10.50
C ILE A 558 -17.39 13.50 -11.34
N ILE A 559 -16.90 14.74 -11.42
CA ILE A 559 -17.62 15.82 -12.09
C ILE A 559 -17.52 15.65 -13.61
N ALA A 560 -16.33 15.32 -14.13
CA ALA A 560 -16.07 15.00 -15.53
C ALA A 560 -14.86 14.06 -15.67
N HIS A 561 -14.86 13.22 -16.70
CA HIS A 561 -13.75 12.35 -17.08
C HIS A 561 -13.59 12.31 -18.60
N TRP A 562 -12.42 12.75 -19.09
CA TRP A 562 -12.06 12.72 -20.50
C TRP A 562 -10.89 11.76 -20.73
N SER A 563 -11.12 10.70 -21.50
CA SER A 563 -10.09 9.71 -21.83
C SER A 563 -9.12 10.19 -22.93
N LEU A 564 -9.54 11.18 -23.73
CA LEU A 564 -8.78 11.78 -24.83
C LEU A 564 -8.28 10.75 -25.86
N ASP A 565 -9.10 9.76 -26.19
CA ASP A 565 -8.77 8.64 -27.06
C ASP A 565 -9.60 8.60 -28.35
N GLU A 566 -10.33 9.66 -28.67
CA GLU A 566 -11.19 9.75 -29.86
C GLU A 566 -10.40 9.75 -31.18
N GLN A 567 -9.12 10.13 -31.14
CA GLN A 567 -8.15 10.16 -32.26
C GLN A 567 -8.52 11.03 -33.47
N THR A 568 -9.77 11.52 -33.56
CA THR A 568 -10.28 12.36 -34.64
C THR A 568 -11.43 13.25 -34.13
N GLY A 569 -11.74 14.31 -34.86
CA GLY A 569 -12.88 15.20 -34.56
C GLY A 569 -12.54 16.39 -33.67
N GLN A 570 -13.56 17.19 -33.34
CA GLN A 570 -13.45 18.47 -32.61
C GLN A 570 -13.98 18.42 -31.16
N THR A 571 -14.29 17.21 -30.69
CA THR A 571 -14.89 17.00 -29.37
C THR A 571 -14.13 15.89 -28.66
N ALA A 572 -13.73 16.13 -27.41
CA ALA A 572 -13.31 15.05 -26.52
C ALA A 572 -14.47 14.75 -25.56
N TYR A 573 -14.98 13.53 -25.58
CA TYR A 573 -16.24 13.21 -24.91
C TYR A 573 -16.03 12.98 -23.42
N ASP A 574 -16.87 13.62 -22.61
CA ASP A 574 -16.97 13.28 -21.20
C ASP A 574 -17.68 11.95 -21.06
N LYS A 575 -17.11 11.05 -20.25
CA LYS A 575 -17.63 9.70 -20.05
C LYS A 575 -18.68 9.64 -18.93
N ILE A 576 -18.91 10.74 -18.19
CA ILE A 576 -19.71 10.72 -16.96
C ILE A 576 -20.99 11.60 -17.06
N ASN A 577 -20.87 12.92 -17.17
CA ASN A 577 -21.96 13.89 -16.91
C ASN A 577 -22.22 14.86 -18.08
N ASP A 578 -21.82 14.50 -19.31
CA ASP A 578 -21.98 15.32 -20.52
C ASP A 578 -21.23 16.68 -20.49
N TYR A 579 -20.06 16.71 -19.86
CA TYR A 579 -19.13 17.84 -19.92
C TYR A 579 -18.11 17.71 -21.05
N SER A 580 -18.53 17.29 -22.26
CA SER A 580 -17.62 17.09 -23.39
C SER A 580 -16.85 18.38 -23.74
N LEU A 581 -15.53 18.27 -23.93
CA LEU A 581 -14.65 19.39 -24.29
C LEU A 581 -14.78 19.74 -25.76
N THR A 582 -14.79 21.04 -26.06
CA THR A 582 -14.56 21.55 -27.42
C THR A 582 -13.07 21.81 -27.60
N LEU A 583 -12.49 21.30 -28.68
CA LEU A 583 -11.12 21.61 -29.07
C LEU A 583 -11.08 23.03 -29.63
N GLY A 584 -10.20 23.88 -29.09
CA GLY A 584 -10.08 25.29 -29.47
C GLY A 584 -11.29 26.16 -29.11
N ALA A 585 -11.44 27.26 -29.86
CA ALA A 585 -12.49 28.24 -29.64
C ALA A 585 -13.88 27.74 -30.05
N ASP A 586 -14.00 26.91 -31.07
CA ASP A 586 -15.30 26.52 -31.60
C ASP A 586 -15.28 25.11 -32.23
N THR A 587 -16.42 24.68 -32.75
CA THR A 587 -16.58 23.32 -33.29
C THR A 587 -15.97 23.12 -34.67
N ASN A 588 -15.32 24.14 -35.26
CA ASN A 588 -14.66 24.04 -36.57
C ASN A 588 -13.14 23.85 -36.39
N PRO A 589 -12.51 23.00 -37.21
CA PRO A 589 -11.06 22.86 -37.23
C PRO A 589 -10.34 24.19 -37.52
N ASN A 590 -9.47 24.62 -36.60
CA ASN A 590 -8.78 25.90 -36.63
C ASN A 590 -7.33 25.78 -36.11
N THR A 591 -6.62 26.91 -35.98
CA THR A 591 -5.20 26.92 -35.58
C THR A 591 -4.98 26.75 -34.07
N ASP A 592 -5.98 27.00 -33.24
CA ASP A 592 -5.94 26.84 -31.77
C ASP A 592 -6.34 25.44 -31.29
N ASP A 593 -6.66 24.52 -32.21
CA ASP A 593 -7.01 23.16 -31.84
C ASP A 593 -5.79 22.29 -31.50
N PRO A 594 -5.81 21.57 -30.35
CA PRO A 594 -4.85 20.52 -30.07
C PRO A 594 -4.95 19.37 -31.10
N THR A 595 -3.88 18.60 -31.21
CA THR A 595 -3.76 17.56 -32.24
C THR A 595 -3.90 16.17 -31.65
N TRP A 596 -4.81 15.36 -32.18
CA TRP A 596 -4.94 13.96 -31.80
C TRP A 596 -3.68 13.16 -32.13
N LYS A 597 -3.31 12.27 -31.21
CA LYS A 597 -2.17 11.37 -31.34
C LYS A 597 -2.61 9.91 -31.18
N PRO A 598 -2.04 8.99 -31.97
CA PRO A 598 -2.32 7.56 -31.86
C PRO A 598 -1.71 6.97 -30.58
N SER A 599 -2.16 5.77 -30.22
CA SER A 599 -1.69 5.05 -29.02
C SER A 599 -0.16 4.85 -28.95
N THR A 600 0.55 4.86 -30.08
CA THR A 600 2.02 4.73 -30.11
C THR A 600 2.76 5.90 -29.49
N ASP A 601 2.16 7.10 -29.46
CA ASP A 601 2.76 8.30 -28.88
C ASP A 601 2.27 8.57 -27.44
N CYS A 602 1.20 7.89 -27.04
CA CYS A 602 0.41 8.14 -25.85
C CYS A 602 0.54 7.00 -24.83
N LYS A 603 -0.02 7.20 -23.63
CA LYS A 603 0.04 6.19 -22.58
C LYS A 603 -0.92 5.01 -22.82
N ILE A 604 -2.16 5.32 -23.22
CA ILE A 604 -3.23 4.34 -23.43
C ILE A 604 -4.18 4.87 -24.52
N ASN A 605 -4.56 4.04 -25.49
CA ASN A 605 -5.62 4.24 -26.50
C ASN A 605 -5.60 5.51 -27.40
N GLY A 606 -4.83 6.55 -27.09
CA GLY A 606 -4.78 7.84 -27.78
C GLY A 606 -4.51 8.98 -26.79
N CYS A 607 -4.26 10.19 -27.27
CA CYS A 607 -4.13 11.41 -26.45
C CYS A 607 -4.22 12.68 -27.31
N LEU A 608 -4.27 13.85 -26.66
CA LEU A 608 -4.14 15.15 -27.30
C LEU A 608 -2.76 15.76 -27.06
N GLU A 609 -2.13 16.27 -28.13
CA GLU A 609 -0.94 17.11 -28.08
C GLU A 609 -1.31 18.59 -28.07
N PHE A 610 -0.88 19.31 -27.05
CA PHE A 610 -1.09 20.75 -26.88
C PHE A 610 0.21 21.50 -27.19
N ALA A 611 0.24 22.24 -28.30
CA ALA A 611 1.32 23.19 -28.61
C ALA A 611 0.98 24.60 -28.10
N SER A 612 1.95 25.54 -28.19
CA SER A 612 1.75 26.92 -27.74
C SER A 612 0.51 27.55 -28.38
N GLY A 613 -0.38 28.10 -27.55
CA GLY A 613 -1.62 28.75 -27.97
C GLY A 613 -2.80 27.81 -28.23
N LYS A 614 -2.60 26.49 -28.12
CA LYS A 614 -3.67 25.49 -28.32
C LYS A 614 -4.30 25.07 -27.00
N TYR A 615 -5.62 24.86 -26.99
CA TYR A 615 -6.36 24.51 -25.77
C TYR A 615 -7.65 23.75 -26.07
N ALA A 616 -8.25 23.16 -25.05
CA ALA A 616 -9.61 22.63 -25.09
C ALA A 616 -10.41 23.24 -23.93
N ARG A 617 -11.71 23.42 -24.09
CA ARG A 617 -12.53 24.12 -23.09
C ARG A 617 -13.92 23.52 -22.90
N ARG A 618 -14.44 23.69 -21.68
CA ARG A 618 -15.84 23.43 -21.30
C ARG A 618 -16.21 24.28 -20.09
N TYR A 619 -17.48 24.67 -19.99
CA TYR A 619 -18.06 25.19 -18.75
C TYR A 619 -18.39 24.01 -17.82
N LEU A 620 -17.76 24.01 -16.64
CA LEU A 620 -17.89 22.97 -15.62
C LEU A 620 -18.28 23.62 -14.30
N ASP A 621 -19.32 23.10 -13.65
CA ASP A 621 -19.69 23.50 -12.30
C ASP A 621 -18.83 22.70 -11.31
N VAL A 622 -17.75 23.31 -10.83
CA VAL A 622 -16.79 22.69 -9.89
C VAL A 622 -17.02 23.25 -8.47
N PRO A 623 -17.23 22.39 -7.45
CA PRO A 623 -17.31 22.81 -6.06
C PRO A 623 -16.02 23.47 -5.56
N GLN A 624 -16.09 24.23 -4.46
CA GLN A 624 -14.90 24.82 -3.85
C GLN A 624 -13.86 23.76 -3.45
N ASP A 625 -14.32 22.67 -2.84
CA ASP A 625 -13.48 21.52 -2.50
C ASP A 625 -13.60 20.48 -3.60
N HIS A 626 -12.50 20.19 -4.28
CA HIS A 626 -12.45 19.20 -5.34
C HIS A 626 -11.01 18.67 -5.50
N SER A 627 -10.87 17.57 -6.24
CA SER A 627 -9.58 17.01 -6.63
C SER A 627 -9.47 16.92 -8.15
N ILE A 628 -8.25 16.89 -8.67
CA ILE A 628 -7.95 16.73 -10.11
C ILE A 628 -6.86 15.68 -10.22
N SER A 629 -7.07 14.70 -11.09
CA SER A 629 -6.08 13.68 -11.46
C SER A 629 -5.94 13.66 -12.98
N PHE A 630 -4.72 13.55 -13.50
CA PHE A 630 -4.47 13.63 -14.94
C PHE A 630 -3.12 13.05 -15.35
N TRP A 631 -3.07 12.63 -16.61
CA TRP A 631 -1.87 12.16 -17.28
C TRP A 631 -1.20 13.27 -18.07
N THR A 632 0.11 13.42 -17.93
CA THR A 632 0.87 14.32 -18.80
C THR A 632 2.24 13.77 -19.19
N LYS A 633 2.71 14.16 -20.38
CA LYS A 633 4.03 13.84 -20.94
C LYS A 633 4.59 15.10 -21.60
N PRO A 634 5.26 15.98 -20.83
CA PRO A 634 5.85 17.19 -21.39
C PRO A 634 6.96 16.82 -22.37
N SER A 635 6.94 17.37 -23.59
CA SER A 635 8.01 17.16 -24.58
C SER A 635 9.25 18.00 -24.27
N VAL A 636 9.07 19.14 -23.59
CA VAL A 636 10.13 20.01 -23.09
C VAL A 636 9.67 20.63 -21.76
N ILE A 637 10.53 20.63 -20.74
CA ILE A 637 10.31 21.37 -19.50
C ILE A 637 11.08 22.68 -19.58
N SER A 638 10.45 23.68 -20.22
CA SER A 638 10.99 25.04 -20.32
C SER A 638 9.86 26.05 -20.14
N GLY A 639 10.18 27.17 -19.50
CA GLY A 639 9.18 28.19 -19.12
C GLY A 639 8.10 27.67 -18.17
N THR A 640 7.02 28.43 -18.04
CA THR A 640 5.83 28.04 -17.27
C THR A 640 4.73 27.60 -18.23
N GLN A 641 4.20 26.40 -18.04
CA GLN A 641 3.17 25.80 -18.87
C GLN A 641 1.88 25.63 -18.05
N ASN A 642 0.75 26.05 -18.60
CA ASN A 642 -0.55 25.89 -17.97
C ASN A 642 -1.12 24.52 -18.34
N LEU A 643 -1.51 23.73 -17.35
CA LEU A 643 -2.14 22.42 -17.53
C LEU A 643 -3.67 22.55 -17.44
N PHE A 644 -4.16 23.25 -16.42
CA PHE A 644 -5.58 23.54 -16.22
C PHE A 644 -5.77 24.98 -15.77
N SER A 645 -6.84 25.64 -16.26
CA SER A 645 -7.17 27.02 -15.89
C SER A 645 -8.63 27.09 -15.46
N PHE A 646 -8.88 27.41 -14.19
CA PHE A 646 -10.23 27.53 -13.63
C PHE A 646 -10.59 29.01 -13.47
N GLN A 647 -11.27 29.56 -14.48
CA GLN A 647 -11.53 31.00 -14.53
C GLN A 647 -12.39 31.48 -13.35
N ASN A 648 -13.45 30.74 -13.01
CA ASN A 648 -14.38 31.12 -11.93
C ASN A 648 -13.84 30.84 -10.51
N LEU A 649 -12.89 29.91 -10.37
CA LEU A 649 -12.23 29.62 -9.09
C LEU A 649 -10.91 30.40 -8.94
N HIS A 650 -10.54 31.21 -9.93
CA HIS A 650 -9.39 32.10 -9.93
C HIS A 650 -8.02 31.44 -9.69
N TYR A 651 -7.83 30.15 -10.03
CA TYR A 651 -6.50 29.51 -10.03
C TYR A 651 -6.18 28.71 -11.30
N VAL A 652 -4.90 28.42 -11.48
CA VAL A 652 -4.31 27.67 -12.60
C VAL A 652 -3.40 26.59 -12.03
N VAL A 653 -3.43 25.40 -12.62
CA VAL A 653 -2.47 24.32 -12.38
C VAL A 653 -1.34 24.45 -13.40
N ARG A 654 -0.09 24.55 -12.94
CA ARG A 654 1.06 24.87 -13.80
C ARG A 654 2.20 23.89 -13.63
N LEU A 655 2.87 23.59 -14.74
CA LEU A 655 4.18 22.96 -14.78
C LEU A 655 5.26 24.05 -14.94
N LEU A 656 6.19 24.12 -14.00
CA LEU A 656 7.29 25.07 -14.02
C LEU A 656 8.50 24.52 -14.78
N SER A 657 9.41 25.42 -15.16
CA SER A 657 10.69 25.08 -15.77
C SER A 657 11.59 24.20 -14.89
N THR A 658 11.27 24.10 -13.59
CA THR A 658 11.96 23.21 -12.64
C THR A 658 11.40 21.79 -12.64
N GLY A 659 10.38 21.51 -13.46
CA GLY A 659 9.65 20.24 -13.46
C GLY A 659 8.67 20.11 -12.29
N LYS A 660 8.39 21.17 -11.52
CA LYS A 660 7.41 21.11 -10.43
C LYS A 660 6.02 21.45 -10.94
N ILE A 661 5.01 20.72 -10.45
CA ILE A 661 3.60 21.09 -10.62
C ILE A 661 3.12 21.85 -9.38
N GLY A 662 2.31 22.88 -9.57
CA GLY A 662 1.68 23.58 -8.46
C GLY A 662 0.45 24.38 -8.87
N PHE A 663 -0.25 24.85 -7.84
CA PHE A 663 -1.41 25.72 -7.96
C PHE A 663 -0.98 27.18 -7.83
N GLN A 664 -1.50 28.04 -8.70
CA GLN A 664 -1.23 29.48 -8.68
C GLN A 664 -2.52 30.26 -8.90
N THR A 665 -2.75 31.33 -8.14
CA THR A 665 -3.83 32.28 -8.44
C THR A 665 -3.57 33.04 -9.74
N HIS A 666 -4.61 33.47 -10.45
CA HIS A 666 -4.45 34.16 -11.75
C HIS A 666 -3.68 35.48 -11.66
N ASP A 667 -3.73 36.15 -10.51
CA ASP A 667 -2.97 37.38 -10.21
C ASP A 667 -1.50 37.11 -9.83
N GLY A 668 -1.10 35.83 -9.71
CA GLY A 668 0.24 35.40 -9.35
C GLY A 668 0.60 35.59 -7.88
N SER A 669 -0.34 35.99 -7.02
CA SER A 669 -0.08 36.38 -5.63
C SER A 669 0.18 35.19 -4.67
N SER A 670 -0.24 33.99 -5.03
CA SER A 670 -0.04 32.77 -4.22
C SER A 670 0.40 31.58 -5.06
N TYR A 671 1.30 30.76 -4.51
CA TYR A 671 1.83 29.55 -5.16
C TYR A 671 1.97 28.42 -4.14
N GLN A 672 1.44 27.24 -4.44
CA GLN A 672 1.61 26.03 -3.64
C GLN A 672 2.12 24.88 -4.51
N TYR A 673 3.24 24.26 -4.10
CA TYR A 673 3.85 23.15 -4.83
C TYR A 673 3.21 21.81 -4.44
N CYS A 674 2.96 20.97 -5.43
CA CYS A 674 2.76 19.54 -5.22
C CYS A 674 4.14 18.87 -5.03
N ASN A 675 4.26 17.85 -4.19
CA ASN A 675 5.54 17.19 -3.92
C ASN A 675 6.09 16.47 -5.17
N GLY A 676 7.35 16.71 -5.53
CA GLY A 676 8.08 16.00 -6.61
C GLY A 676 8.62 16.91 -7.73
N ASN A 677 9.70 16.47 -8.40
CA ASN A 677 10.23 17.08 -9.64
C ASN A 677 9.97 16.11 -10.81
N ILE A 678 9.48 16.62 -11.93
CA ILE A 678 9.16 15.87 -13.16
C ILE A 678 10.34 15.96 -14.13
N PRO A 679 10.93 14.84 -14.57
CA PRO A 679 11.96 14.84 -15.62
C PRO A 679 11.38 15.12 -17.02
N PRO A 680 12.17 15.66 -17.97
CA PRO A 680 11.70 16.09 -19.31
C PRO A 680 11.16 15.01 -20.26
N THR A 681 11.05 13.76 -19.82
CA THR A 681 10.64 12.62 -20.66
C THR A 681 9.79 11.59 -19.92
N THR A 682 9.33 11.91 -18.70
CA THR A 682 8.62 10.94 -17.85
C THR A 682 7.11 11.10 -18.01
N THR A 683 6.42 9.99 -18.28
CA THR A 683 4.96 9.89 -18.17
C THR A 683 4.58 9.83 -16.70
N ILE A 684 3.81 10.80 -16.19
CA ILE A 684 3.45 10.88 -14.77
C ILE A 684 1.96 10.70 -14.58
N PHE A 685 1.62 9.86 -13.59
CA PHE A 685 0.29 9.52 -13.09
C PHE A 685 -0.28 10.66 -12.26
#